data_AF-A0A429R9K6-F1
#
_entry.id   AF-A0A429R9K6-F1
#
_cell.length_a   1.000
_cell.length_b   1.000
_cell.length_c   1.000
_cell.angle_alpha   90.00
_cell.angle_beta   90.00
_cell.angle_gamma   90.00
#
_symmetry.space_group_name_H-M   'P 1'
#
loop_
_entity.id
_entity.type
_entity.pdbx_description
1 polymer ?
#
loop_
_entity_poly.entity_id
_entity_poly.type
_entity_poly.pdbx_seq_one_letter_code
_entity_poly.pdbx_strand_id
1 'polypeptide(L)'
;MSTTSTAQSWSDHYASGRDIQPLSDAETVIMRERLVPPVGRAEPRALDVCCGTGELARLLADLGYAVDAVDYAQGAIDRASAETGRPPVAYHCVDVTSGDLGALAPGGGYDLITIRRSLAHLGDRTRIVAELAGLLRPDGTLCVITPHADRFPESLRGICLDDAEITLLTDGWEHAERVEAEDFTVLLLRGPGARPATYQEKLRPKAAAMAGVAVVVTNPYGQVLLGWNPSRKCWELPAGKVEPGEAFEATAVRELAEETGLRAAAERVVLLGTLCDDTHGMTRVTEVARVTDYDGEPQPLEPELTARWEWHTPSALRSLPQPLFTASAQALNTAWPGLLPDLPPAHVTPRPAPADGGRLRFGEPAAAVRLRLRLAEDLTRAGWARTPELRAAFRVVPRQAFLPEQPLDRAYANEAVATVITDSGRSSSSVSQPEMQALMLDHGRLREGGHGLEIGGGGYNAALMAELVGTTGTTGTTGTVTCVEYDPYVHRRTVRFLQETGYADRVRVVLGDGAHGAPEHLVPAGGFDSILVTVASMDVPPAWTAQLADGGRLVVPLRLGGYTRCVAFEKQGALLTSTHVSACGFVPMQGIGRWDDSPVPIGESGYGIRWEDTPPAPVAALERALAGDPVELWTGVTVAGDESYETLQLWLTVALPGFCRLTGEREEGPVLLPRNQDAAAMVSGGSLGCMTVRRIGQDDTTGRSLWEFGAQGFGADAKAVADTVAGAVRTWDRDIRPGADPVLTVRPATMRTEQPAARHVIDKQHSRIVLTFPGASS
;
A
#
# COMPACT_ATOMS: atom_id res chain seq x y z
N MET A 1 -30.84 -38.84 13.78
CA MET A 1 -30.57 -37.80 14.80
C MET A 1 -29.14 -37.35 14.58
N SER A 2 -28.97 -36.14 14.04
CA SER A 2 -27.66 -35.51 13.87
C SER A 2 -27.27 -34.88 15.21
N THR A 3 -26.32 -35.50 15.89
CA THR A 3 -25.63 -34.92 17.04
C THR A 3 -24.20 -35.40 16.97
N THR A 4 -23.28 -34.52 16.61
CA THR A 4 -21.87 -34.62 17.01
C THR A 4 -21.84 -34.72 18.53
N SER A 5 -21.84 -35.95 19.01
CA SER A 5 -21.76 -36.27 20.43
C SER A 5 -20.41 -35.80 20.96
N THR A 6 -20.41 -35.07 22.07
CA THR A 6 -19.17 -34.63 22.73
C THR A 6 -18.49 -35.76 23.48
N ALA A 7 -17.19 -35.62 23.76
CA ALA A 7 -16.42 -36.58 24.58
C ALA A 7 -17.08 -36.83 25.95
N GLN A 8 -17.70 -35.79 26.51
CA GLN A 8 -18.46 -35.90 27.75
C GLN A 8 -19.71 -36.77 27.61
N SER A 9 -20.47 -36.61 26.52
CA SER A 9 -21.68 -37.41 26.26
C SER A 9 -21.37 -38.92 26.21
N TRP A 10 -20.26 -39.29 25.57
CA TRP A 10 -19.82 -40.69 25.55
C TRP A 10 -19.21 -41.15 26.87
N SER A 11 -18.50 -40.27 27.57
CA SER A 11 -18.02 -40.60 28.93
C SER A 11 -19.20 -40.90 29.86
N ASP A 12 -20.26 -40.11 29.80
CA ASP A 12 -21.50 -40.34 30.56
C ASP A 12 -22.23 -41.63 30.09
N HIS A 13 -22.19 -41.92 28.78
CA HIS A 13 -22.73 -43.17 28.23
C HIS A 13 -22.06 -44.39 28.86
N TYR A 14 -20.73 -44.46 28.87
CA TYR A 14 -20.00 -45.60 29.45
C TYR A 14 -20.11 -45.67 30.97
N ALA A 15 -20.09 -44.52 31.66
CA ALA A 15 -20.27 -44.43 33.11
C ALA A 15 -21.65 -44.93 33.58
N SER A 16 -22.67 -44.83 32.72
CA SER A 16 -24.02 -45.35 33.00
C SER A 16 -24.16 -46.88 32.87
N GLY A 17 -23.05 -47.61 32.64
CA GLY A 17 -23.05 -49.07 32.48
C GLY A 17 -23.50 -49.56 31.11
N ARG A 18 -23.86 -48.64 30.20
CA ARG A 18 -24.14 -48.97 28.80
C ARG A 18 -22.82 -49.27 28.07
N ASP A 19 -22.88 -50.19 27.12
CA ASP A 19 -21.74 -50.54 26.28
C ASP A 19 -22.14 -50.46 24.80
N ILE A 20 -21.14 -50.32 23.94
CA ILE A 20 -21.31 -50.54 22.51
C ILE A 20 -21.26 -52.05 22.27
N GLN A 21 -21.95 -52.50 21.22
CA GLN A 21 -22.13 -53.91 20.85
C GLN A 21 -20.89 -54.79 21.17
N PRO A 22 -21.05 -55.83 22.01
CA PRO A 22 -19.93 -56.68 22.44
C PRO A 22 -19.34 -57.44 21.24
N LEU A 23 -18.11 -57.91 21.40
CA LEU A 23 -17.46 -58.76 20.42
C LEU A 23 -18.25 -60.07 20.26
N SER A 24 -18.72 -60.34 19.05
CA SER A 24 -19.45 -61.58 18.75
C SER A 24 -18.51 -62.78 18.65
N ASP A 25 -19.06 -64.00 18.75
CA ASP A 25 -18.30 -65.24 18.52
C ASP A 25 -17.70 -65.26 17.11
N ALA A 26 -18.44 -64.79 16.11
CA ALA A 26 -17.99 -64.70 14.73
C ALA A 26 -16.81 -63.72 14.57
N GLU A 27 -16.89 -62.52 15.16
CA GLU A 27 -15.77 -61.58 15.19
C GLU A 27 -14.56 -62.22 15.89
N THR A 28 -14.78 -62.85 17.05
CA THR A 28 -13.70 -63.47 17.84
C THR A 28 -12.94 -64.54 17.06
N VAL A 29 -13.66 -65.41 16.34
CA VAL A 29 -13.04 -66.45 15.50
C VAL A 29 -12.19 -65.82 14.40
N ILE A 30 -12.75 -64.85 13.67
CA ILE A 30 -12.03 -64.18 12.57
C ILE A 30 -10.79 -63.45 13.11
N MET A 31 -10.89 -62.72 14.22
CA MET A 31 -9.76 -62.00 14.80
C MET A 31 -8.64 -62.95 15.25
N ARG A 32 -9.00 -64.08 15.87
CA ARG A 32 -8.01 -65.10 16.31
C ARG A 32 -7.31 -65.79 15.14
N GLU A 33 -7.97 -65.92 14.00
CA GLU A 33 -7.37 -66.50 12.79
C GLU A 33 -6.53 -65.50 12.00
N ARG A 34 -6.98 -64.23 11.92
CA ARG A 34 -6.44 -63.25 10.97
C ARG A 34 -5.52 -62.20 11.58
N LEU A 35 -5.65 -61.91 12.87
CA LEU A 35 -4.87 -60.86 13.54
C LEU A 35 -3.70 -61.42 14.37
N VAL A 36 -3.24 -62.64 14.11
CA VAL A 36 -2.13 -63.26 14.86
C VAL A 36 -0.82 -62.46 14.75
N PRO A 37 0.01 -62.40 15.81
CA PRO A 37 1.30 -61.72 15.75
C PRO A 37 2.24 -62.26 14.66
N PRO A 38 3.08 -61.41 14.06
CA PRO A 38 4.06 -61.86 13.07
C PRO A 38 5.06 -62.87 13.67
N VAL A 39 5.27 -63.98 12.97
CA VAL A 39 6.20 -65.04 13.40
C VAL A 39 7.63 -64.47 13.47
N GLY A 40 8.29 -64.64 14.62
CA GLY A 40 9.66 -64.18 14.84
C GLY A 40 9.82 -62.70 15.24
N ARG A 41 8.72 -61.94 15.41
CA ARG A 41 8.76 -60.59 16.01
C ARG A 41 8.92 -60.72 17.52
N ALA A 42 10.02 -60.18 18.07
CA ALA A 42 10.32 -60.29 19.51
C ALA A 42 9.29 -59.58 20.40
N GLU A 43 8.81 -58.41 19.96
CA GLU A 43 7.81 -57.60 20.67
C GLU A 43 6.78 -57.07 19.67
N PRO A 44 5.74 -57.87 19.36
CA PRO A 44 4.67 -57.45 18.46
C PRO A 44 3.79 -56.41 19.16
N ARG A 45 3.52 -55.27 18.49
CA ARG A 45 2.72 -54.18 19.04
C ARG A 45 1.42 -53.98 18.28
N ALA A 46 0.34 -53.70 19.01
CA ALA A 46 -0.94 -53.32 18.41
C ALA A 46 -1.48 -52.00 18.96
N LEU A 47 -2.17 -51.23 18.11
CA LEU A 47 -2.95 -50.04 18.50
C LEU A 47 -4.43 -50.30 18.25
N ASP A 48 -5.27 -50.25 19.28
CA ASP A 48 -6.72 -50.31 19.13
C ASP A 48 -7.34 -48.91 19.19
N VAL A 49 -7.81 -48.42 18.05
CA VAL A 49 -8.35 -47.07 17.87
C VAL A 49 -9.86 -47.07 18.08
N CYS A 50 -10.33 -46.13 18.91
CA CYS A 50 -11.71 -46.06 19.39
C CYS A 50 -12.08 -47.36 20.14
N CYS A 51 -11.26 -47.72 21.14
CA CYS A 51 -11.31 -49.02 21.80
C CYS A 51 -12.57 -49.26 22.65
N GLY A 52 -13.34 -48.22 22.98
CA GLY A 52 -14.47 -48.32 23.90
C GLY A 52 -14.05 -48.89 25.25
N THR A 53 -14.73 -49.93 25.72
CA THR A 53 -14.41 -50.65 26.97
C THR A 53 -13.28 -51.70 26.82
N GLY A 54 -12.57 -51.70 25.69
CA GLY A 54 -11.31 -52.42 25.51
C GLY A 54 -11.43 -53.92 25.30
N GLU A 55 -12.59 -54.43 24.85
CA GLU A 55 -12.79 -55.86 24.56
C GLU A 55 -11.84 -56.38 23.49
N LEU A 56 -11.71 -55.67 22.36
CA LEU A 56 -10.80 -56.04 21.28
C LEU A 56 -9.34 -55.89 21.72
N ALA A 57 -8.98 -54.78 22.36
CA ALA A 57 -7.64 -54.58 22.92
C ALA A 57 -7.19 -55.74 23.83
N ARG A 58 -8.08 -56.26 24.70
CA ARG A 58 -7.78 -57.44 25.54
C ARG A 58 -7.61 -58.72 24.74
N LEU A 59 -8.44 -58.94 23.71
CA LEU A 59 -8.26 -60.08 22.81
C LEU A 59 -6.90 -60.03 22.08
N LEU A 60 -6.47 -58.84 21.64
CA LEU A 60 -5.16 -58.64 21.03
C LEU A 60 -4.02 -58.92 22.03
N ALA A 61 -4.18 -58.51 23.29
CA ALA A 61 -3.22 -58.84 24.34
C ALA A 61 -3.15 -60.35 24.62
N ASP A 62 -4.30 -61.06 24.62
CA ASP A 62 -4.36 -62.53 24.73
C ASP A 62 -3.68 -63.24 23.55
N LEU A 63 -3.68 -62.62 22.36
CA LEU A 63 -2.98 -63.12 21.17
C LEU A 63 -1.46 -62.88 21.24
N GLY A 64 -0.97 -62.09 22.21
CA GLY A 64 0.45 -61.88 22.47
C GLY A 64 0.99 -60.51 22.05
N TYR A 65 0.14 -59.53 21.71
CA TYR A 65 0.59 -58.16 21.44
C TYR A 65 0.80 -57.35 22.72
N ALA A 66 1.77 -56.44 22.69
CA ALA A 66 1.76 -55.27 23.56
C ALA A 66 0.78 -54.24 22.96
N VAL A 67 -0.32 -53.95 23.68
CA VAL A 67 -1.44 -53.18 23.13
C VAL A 67 -1.52 -51.79 23.76
N ASP A 68 -1.49 -50.78 22.90
CA ASP A 68 -1.96 -49.43 23.21
C ASP A 68 -3.42 -49.31 22.74
N ALA A 69 -4.32 -48.85 23.60
CA ALA A 69 -5.75 -48.73 23.30
C ALA A 69 -6.20 -47.30 23.56
N VAL A 70 -6.81 -46.67 22.57
CA VAL A 70 -7.17 -45.25 22.62
C VAL A 70 -8.66 -45.04 22.41
N ASP A 71 -9.24 -44.17 23.21
CA ASP A 71 -10.60 -43.67 23.02
C ASP A 71 -10.65 -42.19 23.40
N TYR A 72 -11.55 -41.45 22.77
CA TYR A 72 -11.70 -40.02 23.04
C TYR A 72 -12.54 -39.75 24.30
N ALA A 73 -13.27 -40.77 24.80
CA ALA A 73 -14.09 -40.69 25.99
C ALA A 73 -13.36 -41.27 27.22
N GLN A 74 -13.02 -40.41 28.18
CA GLN A 74 -12.36 -40.82 29.44
C GLN A 74 -13.16 -41.90 30.20
N GLY A 75 -14.50 -41.82 30.19
CA GLY A 75 -15.34 -42.83 30.84
C GLY A 75 -15.23 -44.24 30.24
N ALA A 76 -14.83 -44.37 28.97
CA ALA A 76 -14.54 -45.65 28.34
C ALA A 76 -13.22 -46.24 28.87
N ILE A 77 -12.19 -45.38 28.93
CA ILE A 77 -10.84 -45.71 29.42
C ILE A 77 -10.85 -46.12 30.90
N ASP A 78 -11.59 -45.38 31.73
CA ASP A 78 -11.71 -45.69 33.16
C ASP A 78 -12.33 -47.08 33.38
N ARG A 79 -13.37 -47.41 32.59
CA ARG A 79 -14.04 -48.70 32.65
C ARG A 79 -13.18 -49.83 32.12
N ALA A 80 -12.49 -49.63 31.01
CA ALA A 80 -11.58 -50.61 30.44
C ALA A 80 -10.43 -50.95 31.41
N SER A 81 -9.89 -49.92 32.09
CA SER A 81 -8.77 -50.07 33.03
C SER A 81 -9.16 -50.72 34.37
N ALA A 82 -10.45 -50.74 34.72
CA ALA A 82 -10.95 -51.31 35.97
C ALA A 82 -11.09 -52.84 35.95
N GLU A 83 -11.01 -53.50 34.79
CA GLU A 83 -11.08 -54.95 34.70
C GLU A 83 -9.79 -55.63 35.21
N THR A 84 -9.90 -56.37 36.31
CA THR A 84 -8.77 -57.09 36.93
C THR A 84 -8.66 -58.54 36.43
N GLY A 85 -7.42 -59.03 36.20
CA GLY A 85 -7.15 -60.46 35.96
C GLY A 85 -6.91 -60.89 34.51
N ARG A 86 -6.64 -59.94 33.60
CA ARG A 86 -6.33 -60.16 32.18
C ARG A 86 -4.95 -59.54 31.83
N PRO A 87 -4.33 -59.89 30.69
CA PRO A 87 -3.04 -59.31 30.30
C PRO A 87 -3.11 -57.77 30.21
N PRO A 88 -2.02 -57.06 30.57
CA PRO A 88 -2.05 -55.61 30.69
C PRO A 88 -2.14 -54.94 29.31
N VAL A 89 -3.14 -54.08 29.14
CA VAL A 89 -3.31 -53.16 28.00
C VAL A 89 -3.02 -51.73 28.51
N ALA A 90 -2.31 -50.93 27.71
CA ALA A 90 -2.09 -49.52 28.01
C ALA A 90 -3.24 -48.68 27.43
N TYR A 91 -4.11 -48.16 28.29
CA TYR A 91 -5.26 -47.36 27.88
C TYR A 91 -4.95 -45.85 27.94
N HIS A 92 -5.29 -45.12 26.88
CA HIS A 92 -5.02 -43.67 26.77
C HIS A 92 -6.27 -42.92 26.30
N CYS A 93 -6.60 -41.81 26.97
CA CYS A 93 -7.65 -40.91 26.50
C CYS A 93 -7.09 -39.97 25.43
N VAL A 94 -7.32 -40.31 24.15
CA VAL A 94 -6.81 -39.57 22.99
C VAL A 94 -7.91 -39.41 21.94
N ASP A 95 -8.11 -38.18 21.48
CA ASP A 95 -8.94 -37.91 20.31
C ASP A 95 -8.13 -38.19 19.04
N VAL A 96 -8.46 -39.27 18.33
CA VAL A 96 -7.79 -39.65 17.07
C VAL A 96 -7.91 -38.60 15.96
N THR A 97 -8.86 -37.66 16.07
CA THR A 97 -9.02 -36.61 15.07
C THR A 97 -8.05 -35.45 15.24
N SER A 98 -7.48 -35.25 16.44
CA SER A 98 -6.66 -34.08 16.76
C SER A 98 -5.43 -34.35 17.63
N GLY A 99 -5.35 -35.51 18.26
CA GLY A 99 -4.28 -35.92 19.17
C GLY A 99 -3.09 -36.56 18.46
N ASP A 100 -1.91 -36.40 19.05
CA ASP A 100 -0.67 -37.01 18.55
C ASP A 100 -0.57 -38.47 18.99
N LEU A 101 -1.04 -39.38 18.13
CA LEU A 101 -0.88 -40.83 18.32
C LEU A 101 0.58 -41.30 18.16
N GLY A 102 1.45 -40.50 17.52
CA GLY A 102 2.88 -40.79 17.37
C GLY A 102 3.60 -40.80 18.72
N ALA A 103 3.15 -39.98 19.67
CA ALA A 103 3.66 -39.95 21.03
C ALA A 103 3.50 -41.29 21.78
N LEU A 104 2.57 -42.15 21.37
CA LEU A 104 2.34 -43.49 21.95
C LEU A 104 3.32 -44.55 21.40
N ALA A 105 4.03 -44.25 20.32
CA ALA A 105 5.00 -45.15 19.70
C ALA A 105 6.44 -44.59 19.67
N PRO A 106 7.02 -44.14 20.81
CA PRO A 106 8.38 -43.59 20.84
C PRO A 106 9.40 -44.71 20.57
N GLY A 107 9.90 -44.80 19.33
CA GLY A 107 10.98 -45.73 18.97
C GLY A 107 10.60 -46.93 18.09
N GLY A 108 9.36 -47.02 17.58
CA GLY A 108 9.02 -48.00 16.54
C GLY A 108 7.54 -48.37 16.57
N GLY A 109 6.84 -48.09 15.46
CA GLY A 109 5.39 -48.16 15.24
C GLY A 109 4.69 -49.50 15.53
N TYR A 110 3.52 -49.73 14.95
CA TYR A 110 2.67 -50.88 15.25
C TYR A 110 2.71 -51.97 14.18
N ASP A 111 2.63 -53.22 14.61
CA ASP A 111 2.46 -54.37 13.72
C ASP A 111 1.01 -54.54 13.27
N LEU A 112 0.08 -54.07 14.12
CA LEU A 112 -1.35 -54.11 13.89
C LEU A 112 -1.98 -52.82 14.39
N ILE A 113 -2.86 -52.21 13.60
CA ILE A 113 -3.74 -51.14 14.06
C ILE A 113 -5.17 -51.59 13.79
N THR A 114 -6.05 -51.54 14.77
CA THR A 114 -7.47 -51.88 14.62
C THR A 114 -8.34 -50.64 14.76
N ILE A 115 -9.39 -50.56 13.94
CA ILE A 115 -10.49 -49.62 14.14
C ILE A 115 -11.80 -50.39 13.96
N ARG A 116 -12.45 -50.70 15.09
CA ARG A 116 -13.66 -51.49 15.10
C ARG A 116 -14.89 -50.59 15.08
N ARG A 117 -15.66 -50.66 13.99
CA ARG A 117 -17.00 -50.03 13.82
C ARG A 117 -17.06 -48.52 14.07
N SER A 118 -15.91 -47.85 14.04
CA SER A 118 -15.79 -46.43 14.39
C SER A 118 -15.41 -45.54 13.21
N LEU A 119 -14.80 -46.09 12.15
CA LEU A 119 -14.29 -45.28 11.04
C LEU A 119 -15.39 -44.45 10.36
N ALA A 120 -16.60 -45.01 10.18
CA ALA A 120 -17.73 -44.31 9.57
C ALA A 120 -18.20 -43.07 10.37
N HIS A 121 -17.88 -43.01 11.66
CA HIS A 121 -18.23 -41.88 12.54
C HIS A 121 -17.22 -40.72 12.49
N LEU A 122 -16.08 -40.91 11.82
CA LEU A 122 -15.03 -39.90 11.71
C LEU A 122 -15.27 -39.03 10.46
N GLY A 123 -15.01 -37.72 10.56
CA GLY A 123 -15.15 -36.78 9.44
C GLY A 123 -14.00 -36.89 8.44
N ASP A 124 -12.77 -36.69 8.92
CA ASP A 124 -11.54 -36.64 8.11
C ASP A 124 -10.94 -38.04 7.84
N ARG A 125 -11.76 -38.99 7.39
CA ARG A 125 -11.39 -40.42 7.27
C ARG A 125 -10.10 -40.65 6.49
N THR A 126 -9.93 -40.00 5.33
CA THR A 126 -8.72 -40.15 4.49
C THR A 126 -7.46 -39.68 5.23
N ARG A 127 -7.51 -38.55 5.93
CA ARG A 127 -6.38 -38.04 6.72
C ARG A 127 -6.06 -39.00 7.87
N ILE A 128 -7.07 -39.41 8.62
CA ILE A 128 -6.90 -40.29 9.80
C ILE A 128 -6.31 -41.63 9.38
N VAL A 129 -6.82 -42.25 8.30
CA VAL A 129 -6.26 -43.51 7.79
C VAL A 129 -4.80 -43.33 7.33
N ALA A 130 -4.45 -42.21 6.69
CA ALA A 130 -3.08 -41.92 6.29
C ALA A 130 -2.15 -41.72 7.51
N GLU A 131 -2.62 -41.04 8.56
CA GLU A 131 -1.89 -40.88 9.81
C GLU A 131 -1.68 -42.23 10.52
N LEU A 132 -2.72 -43.06 10.62
CA LEU A 132 -2.61 -44.42 11.17
C LEU A 132 -1.67 -45.30 10.32
N ALA A 133 -1.74 -45.20 8.99
CA ALA A 133 -0.83 -45.90 8.10
C ALA A 133 0.64 -45.50 8.35
N GLY A 134 0.90 -44.23 8.63
CA GLY A 134 2.23 -43.74 9.00
C GLY A 134 2.76 -44.28 10.33
N LEU A 135 1.88 -44.81 11.18
CA LEU A 135 2.26 -45.47 12.44
C LEU A 135 2.52 -46.97 12.29
N LEU A 136 2.25 -47.58 11.13
CA LEU A 136 2.54 -48.99 10.90
C LEU A 136 4.05 -49.24 10.70
N ARG A 137 4.54 -50.34 11.26
CA ARG A 137 5.84 -50.91 10.91
C ARG A 137 5.81 -51.45 9.48
N PRO A 138 6.99 -51.69 8.85
CA PRO A 138 7.07 -52.50 7.65
C PRO A 138 6.33 -53.84 7.85
N ASP A 139 5.50 -54.21 6.88
CA ASP A 139 4.59 -55.36 6.88
C ASP A 139 3.44 -55.30 7.90
N GLY A 140 3.24 -54.16 8.56
CA GLY A 140 2.12 -53.93 9.48
C GLY A 140 0.76 -53.95 8.77
N THR A 141 -0.29 -54.25 9.53
CA THR A 141 -1.68 -54.33 9.02
C THR A 141 -2.56 -53.28 9.69
N LEU A 142 -3.30 -52.50 8.89
CA LEU A 142 -4.47 -51.75 9.37
C LEU A 142 -5.72 -52.62 9.17
N CYS A 143 -6.43 -52.90 10.25
CA CYS A 143 -7.66 -53.68 10.27
C CYS A 143 -8.86 -52.77 10.53
N VAL A 144 -9.71 -52.59 9.52
CA VAL A 144 -10.96 -51.82 9.63
C VAL A 144 -12.13 -52.80 9.66
N ILE A 145 -13.00 -52.69 10.66
CA ILE A 145 -14.20 -53.51 10.77
C ILE A 145 -15.40 -52.59 10.61
N THR A 146 -16.28 -52.87 9.64
CA THR A 146 -17.48 -52.09 9.37
C THR A 146 -18.68 -53.01 9.24
N PRO A 147 -19.85 -52.68 9.82
CA PRO A 147 -21.05 -53.48 9.63
C PRO A 147 -21.65 -53.29 8.22
N HIS A 148 -22.47 -54.23 7.77
CA HIS A 148 -23.15 -54.10 6.48
C HIS A 148 -24.29 -53.08 6.53
N ALA A 149 -24.31 -52.15 5.56
CA ALA A 149 -25.32 -51.09 5.49
C ALA A 149 -26.75 -51.59 5.23
N ASP A 150 -26.92 -52.77 4.61
CA ASP A 150 -28.22 -53.39 4.31
C ASP A 150 -28.94 -53.92 5.56
N ARG A 151 -28.21 -54.09 6.68
CA ARG A 151 -28.76 -54.48 7.98
C ARG A 151 -29.41 -53.32 8.74
N PHE A 152 -29.25 -52.09 8.25
CA PHE A 152 -29.79 -50.89 8.88
C PHE A 152 -30.86 -50.21 8.00
N PRO A 153 -31.88 -49.58 8.62
CA PRO A 153 -32.78 -48.69 7.90
C PRO A 153 -31.97 -47.54 7.29
N GLU A 154 -32.46 -46.97 6.19
CA GLU A 154 -31.77 -45.92 5.41
C GLU A 154 -31.27 -44.76 6.29
N SER A 155 -32.04 -44.39 7.32
CA SER A 155 -31.72 -43.33 8.29
C SER A 155 -30.51 -43.63 9.20
N LEU A 156 -30.05 -44.88 9.27
CA LEU A 156 -28.92 -45.33 10.09
C LEU A 156 -27.74 -45.84 9.26
N ARG A 157 -27.83 -45.84 7.91
CA ARG A 157 -26.73 -46.34 7.05
C ARG A 157 -25.43 -45.55 7.17
N GLY A 158 -25.49 -44.29 7.62
CA GLY A 158 -24.31 -43.45 7.86
C GLY A 158 -23.38 -43.92 8.97
N ILE A 159 -23.71 -45.00 9.69
CA ILE A 159 -22.82 -45.66 10.67
C ILE A 159 -22.00 -46.81 10.04
N CYS A 160 -22.12 -47.02 8.73
CA CYS A 160 -21.45 -48.06 7.95
C CYS A 160 -20.59 -47.39 6.87
N LEU A 161 -19.51 -48.05 6.45
CA LEU A 161 -18.85 -47.72 5.18
C LEU A 161 -19.62 -48.40 4.04
N ASP A 162 -19.99 -47.65 3.02
CA ASP A 162 -20.55 -48.20 1.79
C ASP A 162 -19.45 -48.71 0.84
N ASP A 163 -19.82 -49.36 -0.26
CA ASP A 163 -18.83 -49.92 -1.20
C ASP A 163 -17.94 -48.85 -1.85
N ALA A 164 -18.41 -47.60 -2.00
CA ALA A 164 -17.62 -46.52 -2.57
C ALA A 164 -16.54 -46.06 -1.58
N GLU A 165 -16.89 -45.92 -0.30
CA GLU A 165 -15.96 -45.61 0.79
C GLU A 165 -14.96 -46.75 1.02
N ILE A 166 -15.41 -48.01 0.96
CA ILE A 166 -14.51 -49.18 1.04
C ILE A 166 -13.52 -49.15 -0.12
N THR A 167 -13.98 -48.90 -1.35
CA THR A 167 -13.11 -48.81 -2.53
C THR A 167 -12.07 -47.71 -2.35
N LEU A 168 -12.50 -46.50 -1.97
CA LEU A 168 -11.61 -45.36 -1.71
C LEU A 168 -10.57 -45.66 -0.63
N LEU A 169 -10.99 -46.35 0.44
CA LEU A 169 -10.12 -46.77 1.53
C LEU A 169 -9.08 -47.79 1.07
N THR A 170 -9.47 -48.77 0.25
CA THR A 170 -8.60 -49.88 -0.18
C THR A 170 -7.63 -49.50 -1.31
N ASP A 171 -7.99 -48.55 -2.18
CA ASP A 171 -7.19 -48.16 -3.36
C ASP A 171 -5.79 -47.61 -2.99
N GLY A 172 -5.64 -47.10 -1.76
CA GLY A 172 -4.40 -46.58 -1.22
C GLY A 172 -3.40 -47.62 -0.72
N TRP A 173 -3.68 -48.93 -0.83
CA TRP A 173 -2.86 -50.00 -0.23
C TRP A 173 -2.37 -51.01 -1.28
N GLU A 174 -1.17 -51.55 -1.08
CA GLU A 174 -0.60 -52.59 -1.96
C GLU A 174 -1.38 -53.90 -1.87
N HIS A 175 -1.88 -54.20 -0.67
CA HIS A 175 -2.69 -55.38 -0.44
C HIS A 175 -3.89 -55.02 0.44
N ALA A 176 -5.09 -55.26 -0.09
CA ALA A 176 -6.35 -55.13 0.62
C ALA A 176 -7.09 -56.48 0.56
N GLU A 177 -7.22 -57.15 1.71
CA GLU A 177 -8.04 -58.35 1.85
C GLU A 177 -9.39 -57.96 2.47
N ARG A 178 -10.47 -58.40 1.83
CA ARG A 178 -11.85 -58.21 2.30
C ARG A 178 -12.40 -59.56 2.75
N VAL A 179 -12.67 -59.70 4.05
CA VAL A 179 -13.29 -60.90 4.64
C VAL A 179 -14.73 -60.58 4.99
N GLU A 180 -15.67 -61.27 4.35
CA GLU A 180 -17.10 -61.10 4.58
C GLU A 180 -17.62 -62.05 5.65
N ALA A 181 -18.34 -61.50 6.62
CA ALA A 181 -19.14 -62.24 7.59
C ALA A 181 -20.64 -61.99 7.33
N GLU A 182 -21.52 -62.58 8.14
CA GLU A 182 -22.97 -62.47 7.94
C GLU A 182 -23.49 -61.02 8.09
N ASP A 183 -22.89 -60.25 9.00
CA ASP A 183 -23.38 -58.92 9.39
C ASP A 183 -22.30 -57.81 9.39
N PHE A 184 -21.06 -58.13 9.03
CA PHE A 184 -19.95 -57.17 8.93
C PHE A 184 -18.87 -57.61 7.94
N THR A 185 -18.07 -56.63 7.53
CA THR A 185 -16.89 -56.79 6.69
C THR A 185 -15.64 -56.45 7.49
N VAL A 186 -14.59 -57.26 7.34
CA VAL A 186 -13.24 -56.97 7.83
C VAL A 186 -12.34 -56.64 6.65
N LEU A 187 -11.68 -55.47 6.71
CA LEU A 187 -10.69 -55.02 5.73
C LEU A 187 -9.31 -55.10 6.37
N LEU A 188 -8.43 -55.91 5.79
CA LEU A 188 -7.02 -56.01 6.19
C LEU A 188 -6.17 -55.32 5.13
N LEU A 189 -5.59 -54.18 5.51
CA LEU A 189 -4.88 -53.28 4.61
C LEU A 189 -3.39 -53.30 4.95
N ARG A 190 -2.54 -53.65 3.98
CA ARG A 190 -1.08 -53.79 4.14
C ARG A 190 -0.33 -53.09 3.01
N GLY A 191 0.87 -52.62 3.34
CA GLY A 191 1.71 -51.85 2.42
C GLY A 191 1.02 -50.55 2.04
N PRO A 192 0.93 -49.56 2.93
CA PRO A 192 0.32 -48.28 2.58
C PRO A 192 1.08 -47.68 1.40
N GLY A 193 0.35 -47.41 0.32
CA GLY A 193 0.93 -46.99 -0.93
C GLY A 193 1.61 -45.64 -0.76
N ALA A 194 2.94 -45.62 -0.81
CA ALA A 194 3.74 -44.40 -0.91
C ALA A 194 3.66 -43.78 -2.32
N ARG A 195 2.45 -43.77 -2.92
CA ARG A 195 2.25 -43.24 -4.27
C ARG A 195 2.18 -41.72 -4.17
N PRO A 196 2.95 -40.98 -5.00
CA PRO A 196 2.77 -39.54 -5.10
C PRO A 196 1.34 -39.22 -5.51
N ALA A 197 0.82 -38.08 -5.06
CA ALA A 197 -0.49 -37.60 -5.46
C ALA A 197 -0.60 -37.61 -7.00
N THR A 198 -1.58 -38.36 -7.52
CA THR A 198 -1.88 -38.36 -8.95
C THR A 198 -2.89 -37.26 -9.24
N TYR A 199 -2.73 -36.60 -10.38
CA TYR A 199 -3.65 -35.56 -10.85
C TYR A 199 -4.48 -36.11 -12.01
N GLN A 200 -5.75 -35.76 -12.05
CA GLN A 200 -6.62 -36.04 -13.18
C GLN A 200 -7.15 -34.71 -13.71
N GLU A 201 -6.97 -34.49 -15.01
CA GLU A 201 -7.63 -33.38 -15.68
C GLU A 201 -9.10 -33.70 -15.89
N LYS A 202 -9.97 -32.70 -15.72
CA LYS A 202 -11.34 -32.81 -16.20
C LYS A 202 -11.33 -32.96 -17.73
N LEU A 203 -12.36 -33.59 -18.28
CA LEU A 203 -12.61 -33.63 -19.74
C LEU A 203 -12.48 -32.22 -20.36
N ARG A 204 -12.17 -32.18 -21.67
CA ARG A 204 -11.88 -30.96 -22.45
C ARG A 204 -12.73 -29.76 -22.00
N PRO A 205 -12.13 -28.71 -21.45
CA PRO A 205 -12.87 -27.56 -20.94
C PRO A 205 -13.57 -26.81 -22.08
N LYS A 206 -14.72 -26.20 -21.78
CA LYS A 206 -15.38 -25.28 -22.73
C LYS A 206 -14.59 -23.98 -22.77
N ALA A 207 -14.26 -23.49 -23.97
CA ALA A 207 -13.62 -22.20 -24.15
C ALA A 207 -14.54 -21.09 -23.62
N ALA A 208 -14.03 -20.29 -22.67
CA ALA A 208 -14.79 -19.23 -22.01
C ALA A 208 -14.18 -17.84 -22.19
N ALA A 209 -12.91 -17.75 -22.59
CA ALA A 209 -12.20 -16.49 -22.78
C ALA A 209 -11.14 -16.62 -23.88
N MET A 210 -10.78 -15.47 -24.45
CA MET A 210 -9.61 -15.32 -25.33
C MET A 210 -8.46 -14.68 -24.55
N ALA A 211 -7.31 -15.33 -24.56
CA ALA A 211 -6.08 -14.80 -23.98
C ALA A 211 -5.19 -14.17 -25.06
N GLY A 212 -4.64 -12.99 -24.78
CA GLY A 212 -3.70 -12.31 -25.66
C GLY A 212 -2.69 -11.49 -24.88
N VAL A 213 -1.76 -10.88 -25.62
CA VAL A 213 -0.73 -9.99 -25.08
C VAL A 213 -0.70 -8.70 -25.91
N ALA A 214 -0.58 -7.56 -25.25
CA ALA A 214 -0.27 -6.28 -25.88
C ALA A 214 1.13 -5.81 -25.47
N VAL A 215 1.99 -5.51 -26.44
CA VAL A 215 3.42 -5.24 -26.21
C VAL A 215 3.71 -3.74 -26.31
N VAL A 216 3.99 -3.11 -25.18
CA VAL A 216 4.43 -1.72 -25.12
C VAL A 216 5.95 -1.66 -25.32
N VAL A 217 6.36 -1.45 -26.58
CA VAL A 217 7.78 -1.31 -26.94
C VAL A 217 8.19 0.15 -26.85
N THR A 218 9.31 0.46 -26.17
CA THR A 218 9.93 1.80 -26.30
C THR A 218 11.37 1.73 -26.69
N ASN A 219 11.76 2.66 -27.56
CA ASN A 219 13.13 2.84 -27.99
C ASN A 219 14.02 3.50 -26.90
N PRO A 220 15.34 3.60 -27.14
CA PRO A 220 16.29 4.31 -26.29
C PRO A 220 16.08 5.84 -26.20
N TYR A 221 14.93 6.36 -26.63
CA TYR A 221 14.52 7.75 -26.43
C TYR A 221 13.19 7.85 -25.67
N GLY A 222 12.66 6.73 -25.17
CA GLY A 222 11.39 6.67 -24.44
C GLY A 222 10.15 6.85 -25.34
N GLN A 223 10.31 6.78 -26.66
CA GLN A 223 9.18 6.82 -27.60
C GLN A 223 8.57 5.43 -27.75
N VAL A 224 7.24 5.35 -27.84
CA VAL A 224 6.50 4.09 -27.98
C VAL A 224 6.23 3.76 -29.45
N LEU A 225 6.34 2.48 -29.80
CA LEU A 225 6.05 1.98 -31.13
C LEU A 225 4.54 1.80 -31.34
N LEU A 226 3.99 2.37 -32.42
CA LEU A 226 2.60 2.15 -32.82
C LEU A 226 2.50 1.83 -34.32
N GLY A 227 1.61 0.91 -34.65
CA GLY A 227 1.33 0.45 -36.00
C GLY A 227 0.06 1.10 -36.54
N TRP A 228 0.08 1.59 -37.79
CA TRP A 228 -1.11 2.10 -38.45
C TRP A 228 -1.89 0.98 -39.12
N ASN A 229 -3.11 0.71 -38.63
CA ASN A 229 -4.03 -0.24 -39.25
C ASN A 229 -4.90 0.46 -40.31
N PRO A 230 -4.71 0.21 -41.62
CA PRO A 230 -5.43 0.93 -42.67
C PRO A 230 -6.92 0.56 -42.75
N SER A 231 -7.28 -0.67 -42.36
CA SER A 231 -8.66 -1.16 -42.40
C SER A 231 -9.50 -0.60 -41.26
N ARG A 232 -8.95 -0.55 -40.05
CA ARG A 232 -9.62 0.00 -38.86
C ARG A 232 -9.45 1.51 -38.72
N LYS A 233 -8.47 2.09 -39.42
CA LYS A 233 -8.11 3.51 -39.38
C LYS A 233 -7.73 3.97 -37.97
N CYS A 234 -6.93 3.16 -37.28
CA CYS A 234 -6.46 3.44 -35.93
C CYS A 234 -5.01 3.00 -35.73
N TRP A 235 -4.39 3.53 -34.67
CA TRP A 235 -3.07 3.16 -34.18
C TRP A 235 -3.17 2.00 -33.18
N GLU A 236 -2.30 1.00 -33.30
CA GLU A 236 -2.31 -0.23 -32.48
C GLU A 236 -0.90 -0.55 -31.94
N LEU A 237 -0.81 -1.20 -30.78
CA LEU A 237 0.42 -1.83 -30.31
C LEU A 237 0.62 -3.17 -31.03
N PRO A 238 1.86 -3.68 -31.14
CA PRO A 238 2.08 -5.09 -31.44
C PRO A 238 1.34 -5.96 -30.42
N ALA A 239 0.55 -6.93 -30.89
CA ALA A 239 -0.32 -7.72 -30.04
C ALA A 239 -0.88 -8.95 -30.75
N GLY A 240 -0.90 -10.08 -30.04
CA GLY A 240 -1.60 -11.26 -30.54
C GLY A 240 -2.02 -12.25 -29.48
N LYS A 241 -2.39 -13.45 -29.94
CA LYS A 241 -3.08 -14.45 -29.12
C LYS A 241 -2.07 -15.38 -28.48
N VAL A 242 -2.37 -15.81 -27.26
CA VAL A 242 -1.57 -16.82 -26.58
C VAL A 242 -1.85 -18.19 -27.20
N GLU A 243 -0.80 -18.88 -27.65
CA GLU A 243 -0.93 -20.26 -28.15
C GLU A 243 -1.03 -21.27 -27.00
N PRO A 244 -1.66 -22.44 -27.21
CA PRO A 244 -1.76 -23.47 -26.17
C PRO A 244 -0.39 -23.88 -25.60
N GLY A 245 -0.19 -23.67 -24.29
CA GLY A 245 1.05 -24.01 -23.57
C GLY A 245 2.13 -22.93 -23.61
N GLU A 246 1.87 -21.79 -24.27
CA GLU A 246 2.79 -20.66 -24.35
C GLU A 246 2.69 -19.74 -23.12
N ALA A 247 3.82 -19.23 -22.63
CA ALA A 247 3.86 -18.20 -21.59
C ALA A 247 3.65 -16.80 -22.19
N PHE A 248 3.10 -15.85 -21.41
CA PHE A 248 2.82 -14.49 -21.91
C PHE A 248 4.07 -13.76 -22.42
N GLU A 249 5.23 -13.95 -21.78
CA GLU A 249 6.51 -13.38 -22.20
C GLU A 249 6.97 -13.97 -23.55
N ALA A 250 6.78 -15.27 -23.74
CA ALA A 250 7.09 -15.94 -25.00
C ALA A 250 6.14 -15.47 -26.12
N THR A 251 4.84 -15.37 -25.83
CA THR A 251 3.86 -14.77 -26.75
C THR A 251 4.24 -13.34 -27.11
N ALA A 252 4.63 -12.50 -26.13
CA ALA A 252 5.04 -11.12 -26.36
C ALA A 252 6.22 -11.05 -27.35
N VAL A 253 7.24 -11.89 -27.17
CA VAL A 253 8.42 -11.94 -28.04
C VAL A 253 8.07 -12.44 -29.43
N ARG A 254 7.24 -13.49 -29.54
CA ARG A 254 6.82 -14.06 -30.82
C ARG A 254 6.01 -13.06 -31.63
N GLU A 255 4.93 -12.52 -31.07
CA GLU A 255 4.05 -11.54 -31.75
C GLU A 255 4.83 -10.28 -32.13
N LEU A 256 5.71 -9.80 -31.25
CA LEU A 256 6.60 -8.68 -31.55
C LEU A 256 7.49 -8.97 -32.77
N ALA A 257 8.09 -10.16 -32.84
CA ALA A 257 8.95 -10.55 -33.95
C ALA A 257 8.17 -10.78 -35.25
N GLU A 258 6.98 -11.37 -35.17
CA GLU A 258 6.10 -11.66 -36.32
C GLU A 258 5.54 -10.39 -36.94
N GLU A 259 5.09 -9.42 -36.13
CA GLU A 259 4.47 -8.20 -36.64
C GLU A 259 5.47 -7.10 -37.02
N THR A 260 6.57 -6.97 -36.26
CA THR A 260 7.50 -5.84 -36.36
C THR A 260 8.89 -6.21 -36.83
N GLY A 261 9.29 -7.49 -36.73
CA GLY A 261 10.68 -7.92 -36.94
C GLY A 261 11.65 -7.62 -35.80
N LEU A 262 11.20 -6.95 -34.73
CA LEU A 262 12.01 -6.71 -33.53
C LEU A 262 12.19 -7.99 -32.72
N ARG A 263 13.40 -8.23 -32.23
CA ARG A 263 13.75 -9.43 -31.46
C ARG A 263 14.05 -9.05 -30.02
N ALA A 264 13.40 -9.70 -29.06
CA ALA A 264 13.67 -9.52 -27.64
C ALA A 264 13.86 -10.88 -26.96
N ALA A 265 14.55 -10.90 -25.82
CA ALA A 265 14.64 -12.10 -24.98
C ALA A 265 13.44 -12.16 -24.02
N ALA A 266 12.84 -13.33 -23.83
CA ALA A 266 11.66 -13.48 -22.98
C ALA A 266 11.93 -13.05 -21.52
N GLU A 267 13.15 -13.27 -21.03
CA GLU A 267 13.59 -12.87 -19.69
C GLU A 267 13.77 -11.36 -19.53
N ARG A 268 13.75 -10.60 -20.65
CA ARG A 268 13.81 -9.13 -20.67
C ARG A 268 12.42 -8.49 -20.81
N VAL A 269 11.37 -9.29 -20.97
CA VAL A 269 9.98 -8.80 -21.01
C VAL A 269 9.50 -8.56 -19.59
N VAL A 270 8.94 -7.38 -19.33
CA VAL A 270 8.32 -7.06 -18.04
C VAL A 270 6.80 -7.02 -18.18
N LEU A 271 6.10 -7.91 -17.47
CA LEU A 271 4.64 -7.89 -17.42
C LEU A 271 4.16 -6.81 -16.44
N LEU A 272 3.30 -5.90 -16.90
CA LEU A 272 2.83 -4.73 -16.13
C LEU A 272 1.47 -4.96 -15.47
N GLY A 273 0.64 -5.82 -16.05
CA GLY A 273 -0.71 -6.07 -15.55
C GLY A 273 -1.56 -6.88 -16.53
N THR A 274 -2.62 -7.46 -15.98
CA THR A 274 -3.65 -8.18 -16.73
C THR A 274 -4.87 -7.29 -16.90
N LEU A 275 -5.30 -7.10 -18.14
CA LEU A 275 -6.54 -6.44 -18.52
C LEU A 275 -7.62 -7.49 -18.74
N CYS A 276 -8.79 -7.28 -18.14
CA CYS A 276 -9.98 -8.07 -18.41
C CYS A 276 -11.12 -7.15 -18.87
N ASP A 277 -11.66 -7.43 -20.05
CA ASP A 277 -12.81 -6.72 -20.61
C ASP A 277 -13.80 -7.69 -21.30
N ASP A 278 -14.99 -7.18 -21.62
CA ASP A 278 -15.96 -7.86 -22.47
C ASP A 278 -15.99 -7.19 -23.83
N THR A 279 -15.80 -7.99 -24.88
CA THR A 279 -15.91 -7.52 -26.25
C THR A 279 -16.90 -8.41 -26.99
N HIS A 280 -18.11 -7.89 -27.24
CA HIS A 280 -19.19 -8.59 -27.94
C HIS A 280 -19.59 -9.94 -27.28
N GLY A 281 -19.63 -9.99 -25.94
CA GLY A 281 -19.99 -11.21 -25.20
C GLY A 281 -18.86 -12.24 -25.12
N MET A 282 -17.64 -11.87 -25.50
CA MET A 282 -16.43 -12.66 -25.29
C MET A 282 -15.58 -11.97 -24.23
N THR A 283 -15.31 -12.69 -23.13
CA THR A 283 -14.31 -12.27 -22.16
C THR A 283 -12.93 -12.32 -22.81
N ARG A 284 -12.26 -11.17 -22.83
CA ARG A 284 -10.88 -11.06 -23.30
C ARG A 284 -9.97 -10.75 -22.12
N VAL A 285 -8.90 -11.53 -22.02
CA VAL A 285 -7.85 -11.40 -21.02
C VAL A 285 -6.58 -11.02 -21.76
N THR A 286 -6.07 -9.81 -21.54
CA THR A 286 -4.88 -9.30 -22.23
C THR A 286 -3.78 -9.00 -21.22
N GLU A 287 -2.64 -9.68 -21.33
CA GLU A 287 -1.46 -9.30 -20.54
C GLU A 287 -0.76 -8.11 -21.20
N VAL A 288 -0.40 -7.10 -20.40
CA VAL A 288 0.35 -5.94 -20.87
C VAL A 288 1.83 -6.20 -20.64
N ALA A 289 2.56 -6.42 -21.73
CA ALA A 289 4.00 -6.64 -21.72
C ALA A 289 4.75 -5.34 -22.04
N ARG A 290 5.93 -5.16 -21.44
CA ARG A 290 6.81 -4.02 -21.64
C ARG A 290 8.16 -4.50 -22.15
N VAL A 291 8.61 -3.92 -23.25
CA VAL A 291 9.89 -4.24 -23.89
C VAL A 291 10.69 -2.96 -24.13
N THR A 292 11.91 -2.91 -23.60
CA THR A 292 12.84 -1.77 -23.78
C THR A 292 14.19 -2.20 -24.33
N ASP A 293 14.45 -3.50 -24.39
CA ASP A 293 15.70 -4.09 -24.83
C ASP A 293 15.39 -5.09 -25.95
N TYR A 294 15.82 -4.75 -27.15
CA TYR A 294 15.50 -5.47 -28.38
C TYR A 294 16.53 -5.17 -29.46
N ASP A 295 16.62 -6.08 -30.43
CA ASP A 295 17.45 -5.94 -31.64
C ASP A 295 16.56 -5.75 -32.88
N GLY A 296 17.04 -4.94 -33.83
CA GLY A 296 16.41 -4.72 -35.12
C GLY A 296 15.72 -3.36 -35.27
N GLU A 297 15.15 -3.13 -36.45
CA GLU A 297 14.36 -1.95 -36.80
C GLU A 297 12.94 -2.40 -37.18
N PRO A 298 11.89 -1.68 -36.76
CA PRO A 298 10.51 -2.11 -36.98
C PRO A 298 10.15 -2.04 -38.47
N GLN A 299 9.57 -3.13 -38.98
CA GLN A 299 9.12 -3.29 -40.37
C GLN A 299 7.69 -3.85 -40.39
N PRO A 300 6.85 -3.41 -41.33
CA PRO A 300 5.49 -3.97 -41.48
C PRO A 300 5.58 -5.34 -42.15
N LEU A 301 5.77 -6.40 -41.36
CA LEU A 301 5.85 -7.77 -41.86
C LEU A 301 4.49 -8.32 -42.30
N GLU A 302 3.41 -7.74 -41.77
CA GLU A 302 2.02 -8.00 -42.16
C GLU A 302 1.39 -6.70 -42.71
N PRO A 303 1.79 -6.23 -43.91
CA PRO A 303 1.43 -4.90 -44.43
C PRO A 303 -0.09 -4.70 -44.63
N GLU A 304 -0.85 -5.77 -44.74
CA GLU A 304 -2.31 -5.77 -44.82
C GLU A 304 -3.00 -5.50 -43.47
N LEU A 305 -2.34 -5.82 -42.35
CA LEU A 305 -2.82 -5.55 -41.00
C LEU A 305 -2.23 -4.24 -40.46
N THR A 306 -0.93 -4.03 -40.69
CA THR A 306 -0.19 -2.86 -40.23
C THR A 306 0.61 -2.26 -41.39
N ALA A 307 0.14 -1.14 -41.93
CA ALA A 307 0.74 -0.54 -43.12
C ALA A 307 2.14 0.07 -42.85
N ARG A 308 2.38 0.53 -41.62
CA ARG A 308 3.68 1.06 -41.16
C ARG A 308 3.73 1.16 -39.64
N TRP A 309 4.95 1.20 -39.11
CA TRP A 309 5.26 1.42 -37.70
C TRP A 309 5.89 2.80 -37.49
N GLU A 310 5.50 3.49 -36.43
CA GLU A 310 6.00 4.83 -36.06
C GLU A 310 6.33 4.93 -34.57
N TRP A 311 7.34 5.74 -34.25
CA TRP A 311 7.75 6.05 -32.88
C TRP A 311 7.09 7.34 -32.41
N HIS A 312 6.29 7.26 -31.35
CA HIS A 312 5.56 8.40 -30.78
C HIS A 312 6.06 8.74 -29.38
N THR A 313 6.19 10.02 -29.06
CA THR A 313 6.40 10.42 -27.66
C THR A 313 5.11 10.19 -26.87
N PRO A 314 5.16 9.66 -25.64
CA PRO A 314 3.96 9.40 -24.85
C PRO A 314 3.05 10.64 -24.71
N SER A 315 3.64 11.83 -24.51
CA SER A 315 2.90 13.09 -24.42
C SER A 315 2.09 13.44 -25.68
N ALA A 316 2.51 12.99 -26.87
CA ALA A 316 1.82 13.27 -28.13
C ALA A 316 0.60 12.36 -28.35
N LEU A 317 0.48 11.27 -27.60
CA LEU A 317 -0.60 10.29 -27.77
C LEU A 317 -1.98 10.87 -27.51
N ARG A 318 -2.09 11.86 -26.61
CA ARG A 318 -3.33 12.60 -26.34
C ARG A 318 -3.83 13.42 -27.52
N SER A 319 -2.95 13.76 -28.45
CA SER A 319 -3.20 14.66 -29.58
C SER A 319 -3.06 13.98 -30.93
N LEU A 320 -3.07 12.64 -30.98
CA LEU A 320 -3.02 11.92 -32.24
C LEU A 320 -4.24 12.28 -33.10
N PRO A 321 -4.05 12.59 -34.39
CA PRO A 321 -5.17 12.96 -35.27
C PRO A 321 -6.08 11.77 -35.60
N GLN A 322 -5.60 10.54 -35.38
CA GLN A 322 -6.35 9.31 -35.61
C GLN A 322 -6.48 8.53 -34.30
N PRO A 323 -7.56 7.74 -34.13
CA PRO A 323 -7.83 7.04 -32.87
C PRO A 323 -6.79 5.96 -32.56
N LEU A 324 -6.67 5.63 -31.29
CA LEU A 324 -6.00 4.42 -30.81
C LEU A 324 -7.01 3.28 -30.71
N PHE A 325 -6.60 2.06 -31.04
CA PHE A 325 -7.39 0.88 -30.72
C PHE A 325 -7.56 0.76 -29.19
N THR A 326 -8.79 0.52 -28.73
CA THR A 326 -9.14 0.60 -27.30
C THR A 326 -8.26 -0.27 -26.41
N ALA A 327 -7.97 -1.52 -26.82
CA ALA A 327 -7.11 -2.41 -26.04
C ALA A 327 -5.66 -1.88 -25.96
N SER A 328 -5.15 -1.33 -27.06
CA SER A 328 -3.85 -0.67 -27.10
C SER A 328 -3.82 0.57 -26.19
N ALA A 329 -4.89 1.37 -26.19
CA ALA A 329 -5.01 2.53 -25.30
C ALA A 329 -5.05 2.14 -23.81
N GLN A 330 -5.74 1.05 -23.46
CA GLN A 330 -5.76 0.51 -22.10
C GLN A 330 -4.40 -0.07 -21.69
N ALA A 331 -3.70 -0.75 -22.60
CA ALA A 331 -2.33 -1.22 -22.37
C ALA A 331 -1.36 -0.05 -22.18
N LEU A 332 -1.45 1.00 -23.01
CA LEU A 332 -0.67 2.23 -22.85
C LEU A 332 -0.98 2.94 -21.54
N ASN A 333 -2.23 2.97 -21.09
CA ASN A 333 -2.59 3.58 -19.80
C ASN A 333 -2.19 2.70 -18.61
N THR A 334 -2.15 1.38 -18.75
CA THR A 334 -1.52 0.48 -17.75
C THR A 334 -0.03 0.78 -17.67
N ALA A 335 0.59 0.93 -18.84
CA ALA A 335 1.96 1.33 -19.02
C ALA A 335 2.17 2.83 -18.93
N TRP A 336 1.26 3.68 -18.48
CA TRP A 336 1.48 5.09 -18.09
C TRP A 336 0.16 5.56 -17.52
N PRO A 337 -0.13 5.25 -16.25
CA PRO A 337 -1.43 5.55 -15.66
C PRO A 337 -1.77 7.02 -15.82
N GLY A 338 -3.01 7.32 -16.21
CA GLY A 338 -3.52 8.68 -16.41
C GLY A 338 -3.06 9.36 -17.71
N LEU A 339 -2.29 8.67 -18.55
CA LEU A 339 -1.79 9.20 -19.83
C LEU A 339 -2.93 9.52 -20.80
N LEU A 340 -3.96 8.68 -20.85
CA LEU A 340 -5.10 8.85 -21.74
C LEU A 340 -6.36 9.03 -20.89
N PRO A 341 -7.06 10.18 -21.00
CA PRO A 341 -8.32 10.40 -20.28
C PRO A 341 -9.47 9.60 -20.92
N ASP A 342 -10.56 9.44 -20.19
CA ASP A 342 -11.87 8.97 -20.68
C ASP A 342 -11.86 7.60 -21.41
N LEU A 343 -10.97 6.69 -21.00
CA LEU A 343 -10.95 5.34 -21.56
C LEU A 343 -12.17 4.52 -21.11
N PRO A 344 -12.70 3.62 -21.97
CA PRO A 344 -13.70 2.64 -21.57
C PRO A 344 -13.22 1.79 -20.39
N PRO A 345 -14.11 1.43 -19.45
CA PRO A 345 -13.74 0.68 -18.26
C PRO A 345 -13.18 -0.69 -18.63
N ALA A 346 -12.01 -1.02 -18.08
CA ALA A 346 -11.46 -2.36 -18.05
C ALA A 346 -11.03 -2.70 -16.63
N HIS A 347 -11.17 -3.96 -16.25
CA HIS A 347 -10.62 -4.42 -14.98
C HIS A 347 -9.11 -4.63 -15.15
N VAL A 348 -8.31 -3.86 -14.42
CA VAL A 348 -6.85 -3.92 -14.49
C VAL A 348 -6.32 -4.53 -13.20
N THR A 349 -5.72 -5.71 -13.30
CA THR A 349 -4.96 -6.32 -12.21
C THR A 349 -3.47 -6.03 -12.43
N PRO A 350 -2.86 -5.06 -11.73
CA PRO A 350 -1.46 -4.73 -11.92
C PRO A 350 -0.58 -5.92 -11.51
N ARG A 351 0.54 -6.11 -12.21
CA ARG A 351 1.60 -7.03 -11.77
C ARG A 351 2.53 -6.29 -10.82
N PRO A 352 2.91 -6.89 -9.68
CA PRO A 352 3.97 -6.33 -8.86
C PRO A 352 5.29 -6.32 -9.66
N ALA A 353 6.09 -5.30 -9.41
CA ALA A 353 7.48 -5.22 -9.85
C ALA A 353 8.23 -6.55 -9.58
N PRO A 354 9.00 -7.08 -10.55
CA PRO A 354 9.82 -8.27 -10.32
C PRO A 354 10.81 -8.04 -9.15
N ALA A 355 10.90 -9.01 -8.23
CA ALA A 355 11.76 -8.92 -7.03
C ALA A 355 13.26 -8.95 -7.35
N ASP A 356 13.60 -9.46 -8.53
CA ASP A 356 14.91 -9.64 -9.12
C ASP A 356 15.40 -8.44 -9.94
N GLY A 357 14.66 -7.33 -9.93
CA GLY A 357 15.19 -6.02 -10.32
C GLY A 357 15.49 -5.87 -11.81
N GLY A 358 14.68 -6.48 -12.68
CA GLY A 358 14.72 -6.23 -14.13
C GLY A 358 14.72 -4.73 -14.42
N ARG A 359 15.89 -4.18 -14.75
CA ARG A 359 16.08 -2.74 -14.97
C ARG A 359 15.55 -2.40 -16.36
N LEU A 360 14.39 -1.77 -16.43
CA LEU A 360 14.00 -1.04 -17.63
C LEU A 360 14.92 0.19 -17.72
N ARG A 361 15.58 0.39 -18.86
CA ARG A 361 16.39 1.59 -19.07
C ARG A 361 15.58 2.62 -19.83
N PHE A 362 15.27 3.72 -19.16
CA PHE A 362 14.73 4.90 -19.82
C PHE A 362 15.82 5.50 -20.68
N GLY A 363 15.64 5.41 -21.98
CA GLY A 363 16.53 6.09 -22.90
C GLY A 363 16.11 7.55 -23.08
N GLU A 364 17.09 8.45 -23.13
CA GLU A 364 16.84 9.90 -23.06
C GLU A 364 17.13 10.60 -24.40
N PRO A 365 16.14 11.30 -25.01
CA PRO A 365 16.36 12.10 -26.21
C PRO A 365 17.41 13.20 -25.99
N ALA A 366 18.23 13.50 -27.01
CA ALA A 366 19.21 14.59 -26.92
C ALA A 366 18.58 15.96 -26.56
N ALA A 367 17.33 16.20 -26.95
CA ALA A 367 16.59 17.39 -26.54
C ALA A 367 16.31 17.43 -25.03
N ALA A 368 15.94 16.30 -24.43
CA ALA A 368 15.72 16.19 -23.00
C ALA A 368 17.04 16.40 -22.22
N VAL A 369 18.15 15.80 -22.67
CA VAL A 369 19.48 16.04 -22.08
C VAL A 369 19.82 17.54 -22.07
N ARG A 370 19.62 18.24 -23.20
CA ARG A 370 19.90 19.68 -23.29
C ARG A 370 19.04 20.50 -22.32
N LEU A 371 17.75 20.19 -22.22
CA LEU A 371 16.83 20.87 -21.32
C LEU A 371 17.15 20.60 -19.84
N ARG A 372 17.53 19.36 -19.50
CA ARG A 372 17.99 18.97 -18.17
C ARG A 372 19.23 19.73 -17.73
N LEU A 373 20.23 19.77 -18.60
CA LEU A 373 21.47 20.50 -18.33
C LEU A 373 21.22 22.00 -18.20
N ARG A 374 20.35 22.57 -19.05
CA ARG A 374 19.91 23.97 -18.94
C ARG A 374 19.21 24.25 -17.61
N LEU A 375 18.23 23.41 -17.23
CA LEU A 375 17.55 23.55 -15.94
C LEU A 375 18.54 23.52 -14.77
N ALA A 376 19.49 22.57 -14.77
CA ALA A 376 20.51 22.49 -13.73
C ALA A 376 21.43 23.74 -13.68
N GLU A 377 21.78 24.29 -14.84
CA GLU A 377 22.55 25.53 -14.96
C GLU A 377 21.76 26.75 -14.46
N ASP A 378 20.47 26.84 -14.81
CA ASP A 378 19.57 27.91 -14.38
C ASP A 378 19.40 27.90 -12.85
N LEU A 379 19.16 26.72 -12.26
CA LEU A 379 19.09 26.53 -10.80
C LEU A 379 20.41 26.90 -10.10
N THR A 380 21.56 26.60 -10.73
CA THR A 380 22.88 26.97 -10.19
C THR A 380 23.08 28.48 -10.22
N ARG A 381 22.79 29.11 -11.36
CA ARG A 381 22.98 30.55 -11.59
C ARG A 381 22.05 31.41 -10.73
N ALA A 382 20.83 30.94 -10.49
CA ALA A 382 19.87 31.59 -9.60
C ALA A 382 20.14 31.32 -8.11
N GLY A 383 21.11 30.46 -7.77
CA GLY A 383 21.52 30.21 -6.39
C GLY A 383 20.66 29.20 -5.61
N TRP A 384 19.79 28.47 -6.29
CA TRP A 384 18.93 27.45 -5.67
C TRP A 384 19.66 26.12 -5.43
N ALA A 385 20.52 25.70 -6.36
CA ALA A 385 21.36 24.50 -6.20
C ALA A 385 22.74 24.86 -5.64
N ARG A 386 22.85 25.06 -4.32
CA ARG A 386 24.04 25.68 -3.72
C ARG A 386 25.24 24.72 -3.64
N THR A 387 25.03 23.43 -3.43
CA THR A 387 26.12 22.45 -3.28
C THR A 387 26.52 21.77 -4.60
N PRO A 388 27.79 21.34 -4.78
CA PRO A 388 28.22 20.57 -5.94
C PRO A 388 27.43 19.28 -6.15
N GLU A 389 27.07 18.59 -5.08
CA GLU A 389 26.34 17.31 -5.08
C GLU A 389 24.92 17.51 -5.61
N LEU A 390 24.23 18.57 -5.16
CA LEU A 390 22.89 18.90 -5.64
C LEU A 390 22.89 19.29 -7.12
N ARG A 391 23.89 20.06 -7.56
CA ARG A 391 24.07 20.39 -8.99
C ARG A 391 24.32 19.14 -9.83
N ALA A 392 25.07 18.17 -9.31
CA ALA A 392 25.31 16.90 -9.99
C ALA A 392 24.02 16.07 -10.11
N ALA A 393 23.21 15.99 -9.05
CA ALA A 393 21.93 15.28 -9.05
C ALA A 393 20.99 15.79 -10.15
N PHE A 394 20.78 17.11 -10.26
CA PHE A 394 19.94 17.70 -11.32
C PHE A 394 20.49 17.48 -12.73
N ARG A 395 21.81 17.27 -12.88
CA ARG A 395 22.47 16.93 -14.15
C ARG A 395 22.40 15.44 -14.50
N VAL A 396 21.77 14.59 -13.69
CA VAL A 396 21.66 13.15 -13.97
C VAL A 396 20.20 12.70 -13.97
N VAL A 397 19.38 13.14 -13.03
CA VAL A 397 18.00 12.63 -12.89
C VAL A 397 17.10 13.16 -14.04
N PRO A 398 16.53 12.27 -14.88
CA PRO A 398 15.69 12.66 -16.01
C PRO A 398 14.27 13.05 -15.58
N ARG A 399 14.03 14.35 -15.33
CA ARG A 399 12.73 14.85 -14.82
C ARG A 399 11.54 14.45 -15.69
N GLN A 400 11.69 14.45 -17.01
CA GLN A 400 10.67 14.03 -17.98
C GLN A 400 10.23 12.57 -17.82
N ALA A 401 11.09 11.68 -17.31
CA ALA A 401 10.73 10.28 -17.10
C ALA A 401 9.63 10.13 -16.02
N PHE A 402 9.53 11.12 -15.13
CA PHE A 402 8.48 11.20 -14.10
C PHE A 402 7.25 12.02 -14.55
N LEU A 403 7.26 12.54 -15.78
CA LEU A 403 6.20 13.34 -16.42
C LEU A 403 6.00 12.94 -17.90
N PRO A 404 5.85 11.64 -18.25
CA PRO A 404 5.77 11.20 -19.65
C PRO A 404 4.58 11.79 -20.41
N GLU A 405 3.52 12.18 -19.71
CA GLU A 405 2.34 12.82 -20.27
C GLU A 405 2.54 14.28 -20.70
N GLN A 406 3.69 14.89 -20.39
CA GLN A 406 3.95 16.31 -20.62
C GLN A 406 4.99 16.51 -21.73
N PRO A 407 4.88 17.59 -22.52
CA PRO A 407 5.93 17.93 -23.47
C PRO A 407 7.23 18.32 -22.74
N LEU A 408 8.36 18.12 -23.40
CA LEU A 408 9.68 18.26 -22.77
C LEU A 408 9.95 19.67 -22.22
N ASP A 409 9.51 20.70 -22.94
CA ASP A 409 9.64 22.10 -22.51
C ASP A 409 8.92 22.35 -21.18
N ARG A 410 7.71 21.81 -21.02
CA ARG A 410 6.94 21.89 -19.78
C ARG A 410 7.53 21.02 -18.68
N ALA A 411 7.96 19.80 -18.99
CA ALA A 411 8.59 18.91 -18.01
C ALA A 411 9.85 19.52 -17.37
N TYR A 412 10.57 20.34 -18.13
CA TYR A 412 11.78 21.06 -17.68
C TYR A 412 11.55 22.53 -17.35
N ALA A 413 10.32 23.05 -17.50
CA ALA A 413 9.98 24.39 -17.06
C ALA A 413 10.05 24.48 -15.53
N ASN A 414 10.37 25.68 -15.04
CA ASN A 414 10.41 25.95 -13.62
C ASN A 414 8.98 26.19 -13.07
N GLU A 415 8.12 25.18 -13.20
CA GLU A 415 6.75 25.17 -12.69
C GLU A 415 6.42 23.83 -12.03
N ALA A 416 5.40 23.82 -11.16
CA ALA A 416 4.81 22.59 -10.66
C ALA A 416 3.88 22.01 -11.72
N VAL A 417 3.93 20.69 -11.91
CA VAL A 417 3.13 20.00 -12.93
C VAL A 417 2.20 19.00 -12.28
N ALA A 418 0.89 19.27 -12.35
CA ALA A 418 -0.14 18.39 -11.82
C ALA A 418 -0.13 17.02 -12.53
N THR A 419 -0.10 15.95 -11.76
CA THR A 419 -0.11 14.56 -12.23
C THR A 419 -1.46 13.90 -11.98
N VAL A 420 -2.18 14.33 -10.94
CA VAL A 420 -3.55 13.89 -10.64
C VAL A 420 -4.41 15.12 -10.34
N ILE A 421 -5.57 15.16 -10.99
CA ILE A 421 -6.61 16.16 -10.80
C ILE A 421 -7.88 15.42 -10.37
N THR A 422 -8.49 15.84 -9.27
CA THR A 422 -9.74 15.29 -8.75
C THR A 422 -10.94 15.73 -9.58
N ASP A 423 -12.09 15.07 -9.41
CA ASP A 423 -13.35 15.45 -10.06
C ASP A 423 -13.78 16.90 -9.75
N SER A 424 -13.33 17.45 -8.63
CA SER A 424 -13.55 18.86 -8.26
C SER A 424 -12.59 19.84 -8.97
N GLY A 425 -11.78 19.38 -9.92
CA GLY A 425 -10.79 20.18 -10.65
C GLY A 425 -9.56 20.60 -9.83
N ARG A 426 -9.35 20.03 -8.64
CA ARG A 426 -8.20 20.34 -7.77
C ARG A 426 -7.08 19.33 -7.99
N SER A 427 -5.82 19.79 -7.98
CA SER A 427 -4.69 18.85 -8.01
C SER A 427 -4.56 18.13 -6.67
N SER A 428 -4.51 16.80 -6.71
CA SER A 428 -4.21 15.95 -5.53
C SER A 428 -2.78 15.41 -5.54
N SER A 429 -2.09 15.46 -6.68
CA SER A 429 -0.67 15.11 -6.83
C SER A 429 -0.04 15.97 -7.92
N SER A 430 1.24 16.34 -7.72
CA SER A 430 2.05 17.05 -8.71
C SER A 430 3.52 16.70 -8.56
N VAL A 431 4.30 16.89 -9.64
CA VAL A 431 5.76 17.00 -9.53
C VAL A 431 6.08 18.47 -9.24
N SER A 432 6.66 18.73 -8.08
CA SER A 432 6.93 20.09 -7.59
C SER A 432 7.87 20.88 -8.52
N GLN A 433 7.79 22.21 -8.44
CA GLN A 433 8.65 23.14 -9.14
C GLN A 433 10.14 22.85 -8.84
N PRO A 434 11.04 22.82 -9.85
CA PRO A 434 12.46 22.53 -9.67
C PRO A 434 13.18 23.40 -8.63
N GLU A 435 12.91 24.72 -8.59
CA GLU A 435 13.50 25.61 -7.58
C GLU A 435 13.09 25.25 -6.16
N MET A 436 11.81 24.91 -5.95
CA MET A 436 11.31 24.47 -4.65
C MET A 436 11.96 23.14 -4.23
N GLN A 437 12.15 22.21 -5.17
CA GLN A 437 12.85 20.95 -4.89
C GLN A 437 14.32 21.19 -4.55
N ALA A 438 15.01 22.07 -5.28
CA ALA A 438 16.38 22.45 -4.97
C ALA A 438 16.50 23.10 -3.58
N LEU A 439 15.59 24.03 -3.24
CA LEU A 439 15.51 24.63 -1.90
C LEU A 439 15.33 23.57 -0.82
N MET A 440 14.37 22.67 -1.01
CA MET A 440 14.06 21.64 -0.03
C MET A 440 15.22 20.67 0.18
N LEU A 441 15.84 20.20 -0.90
CA LEU A 441 16.99 19.28 -0.84
C LEU A 441 18.22 19.95 -0.19
N ASP A 442 18.49 21.21 -0.52
CA ASP A 442 19.62 21.95 0.06
C ASP A 442 19.45 22.16 1.57
N HIS A 443 18.24 22.50 2.01
CA HIS A 443 17.93 22.64 3.44
C HIS A 443 17.77 21.29 4.17
N GLY A 444 17.45 20.22 3.44
CA GLY A 444 17.45 18.84 3.97
C GLY A 444 18.85 18.35 4.31
N ARG A 445 19.89 18.91 3.69
CA ARG A 445 21.31 18.58 3.95
C ARG A 445 21.60 17.08 3.94
N LEU A 446 20.88 16.32 3.12
CA LEU A 446 21.15 14.90 2.92
C LEU A 446 22.52 14.74 2.24
N ARG A 447 23.34 13.82 2.76
CA ARG A 447 24.73 13.61 2.33
C ARG A 447 24.97 12.16 1.96
N GLU A 448 26.11 11.91 1.33
CA GLU A 448 26.56 10.57 1.00
C GLU A 448 26.54 9.64 2.23
N GLY A 449 25.99 8.44 2.07
CA GLY A 449 25.82 7.45 3.14
C GLY A 449 24.66 7.72 4.10
N GLY A 450 23.98 8.87 3.98
CA GLY A 450 22.85 9.23 4.85
C GLY A 450 21.55 8.50 4.51
N HIS A 451 20.58 8.61 5.42
CA HIS A 451 19.25 8.02 5.31
C HIS A 451 18.18 9.10 5.17
N GLY A 452 17.51 9.13 4.02
CA GLY A 452 16.45 10.08 3.71
C GLY A 452 15.06 9.44 3.75
N LEU A 453 14.08 10.19 4.24
CA LEU A 453 12.65 9.89 4.11
C LEU A 453 11.96 11.00 3.31
N GLU A 454 11.21 10.61 2.28
CA GLU A 454 10.26 11.47 1.58
C GLU A 454 8.83 11.08 1.98
N ILE A 455 7.99 12.08 2.29
CA ILE A 455 6.56 11.92 2.58
C ILE A 455 5.73 12.63 1.53
N GLY A 456 4.93 11.85 0.78
CA GLY A 456 4.30 12.26 -0.46
C GLY A 456 5.34 12.36 -1.56
N GLY A 457 5.15 11.70 -2.71
CA GLY A 457 6.19 11.69 -3.74
C GLY A 457 5.80 11.03 -5.06
N GLY A 458 6.10 11.73 -6.16
CA GLY A 458 5.98 11.21 -7.54
C GLY A 458 7.23 10.52 -8.09
N GLY A 459 8.24 10.28 -7.23
CA GLY A 459 9.50 9.60 -7.57
C GLY A 459 10.67 10.49 -7.98
N TYR A 460 10.43 11.64 -8.62
CA TYR A 460 11.52 12.51 -9.10
C TYR A 460 12.41 13.04 -7.95
N ASN A 461 11.80 13.54 -6.88
CA ASN A 461 12.55 14.07 -5.74
C ASN A 461 13.23 12.95 -4.94
N ALA A 462 12.60 11.78 -4.77
CA ALA A 462 13.29 10.60 -4.25
C ALA A 462 14.51 10.18 -5.09
N ALA A 463 14.44 10.26 -6.42
CA ALA A 463 15.60 9.98 -7.28
C ALA A 463 16.72 11.02 -7.11
N LEU A 464 16.38 12.31 -6.93
CA LEU A 464 17.36 13.33 -6.57
C LEU A 464 17.98 13.05 -5.18
N MET A 465 17.19 12.65 -4.19
CA MET A 465 17.69 12.23 -2.88
C MET A 465 18.62 11.02 -2.99
N ALA A 466 18.29 10.06 -3.86
CA ALA A 466 19.11 8.89 -4.10
C ALA A 466 20.50 9.30 -4.62
N GLU A 467 20.57 10.21 -5.59
CA GLU A 467 21.84 10.78 -6.06
C GLU A 467 22.66 11.44 -4.94
N LEU A 468 22.01 12.16 -4.02
CA LEU A 468 22.69 12.81 -2.89
C LEU A 468 23.29 11.82 -1.88
N VAL A 469 22.60 10.71 -1.59
CA VAL A 469 23.13 9.68 -0.67
C VAL A 469 24.21 8.81 -1.32
N GLY A 470 24.40 8.93 -2.64
CA GLY A 470 25.45 8.24 -3.39
C GLY A 470 25.22 6.73 -3.52
N THR A 471 26.20 6.05 -4.10
CA THR A 471 26.37 4.59 -4.01
C THR A 471 27.49 4.31 -2.99
N THR A 472 27.70 3.07 -2.58
CA THR A 472 28.67 2.60 -1.55
C THR A 472 30.15 3.01 -1.74
N GLY A 473 30.47 3.89 -2.69
CA GLY A 473 31.78 4.11 -3.28
C GLY A 473 32.79 4.95 -2.49
N THR A 474 32.39 5.83 -1.57
CA THR A 474 33.36 6.77 -0.95
C THR A 474 33.46 6.68 0.57
N THR A 475 32.39 6.31 1.27
CA THR A 475 32.39 6.18 2.74
C THR A 475 32.31 4.73 3.24
N GLY A 476 32.05 3.76 2.35
CA GLY A 476 31.80 2.36 2.72
C GLY A 476 30.42 2.10 3.33
N THR A 477 29.57 3.12 3.43
CA THR A 477 28.20 3.04 3.97
C THR A 477 27.17 3.22 2.85
N THR A 478 26.17 2.34 2.79
CA THR A 478 25.05 2.45 1.84
C THR A 478 23.99 3.39 2.40
N GLY A 479 23.85 4.59 1.84
CA GLY A 479 22.71 5.45 2.15
C GLY A 479 21.40 4.88 1.57
N THR A 480 20.27 5.25 2.17
CA THR A 480 18.95 4.73 1.77
C THR A 480 17.93 5.85 1.63
N VAL A 481 17.05 5.75 0.63
CA VAL A 481 15.89 6.64 0.51
C VAL A 481 14.61 5.82 0.69
N THR A 482 13.76 6.23 1.61
CA THR A 482 12.39 5.71 1.75
C THR A 482 11.41 6.77 1.30
N CYS A 483 10.41 6.40 0.50
CA CYS A 483 9.33 7.28 0.03
C CYS A 483 8.00 6.68 0.49
N VAL A 484 7.19 7.45 1.23
CA VAL A 484 5.86 7.04 1.68
C VAL A 484 4.82 7.79 0.86
N GLU A 485 4.00 7.06 0.10
CA GLU A 485 2.95 7.60 -0.76
C GLU A 485 1.58 7.07 -0.32
N TYR A 486 0.60 7.95 -0.19
CA TYR A 486 -0.74 7.60 0.30
C TYR A 486 -1.64 7.07 -0.82
N ASP A 487 -1.54 7.66 -2.01
CA ASP A 487 -2.42 7.32 -3.13
C ASP A 487 -1.92 6.05 -3.85
N PRO A 488 -2.71 4.95 -3.91
CA PRO A 488 -2.28 3.70 -4.55
C PRO A 488 -1.95 3.83 -6.05
N TYR A 489 -2.57 4.79 -6.74
CA TYR A 489 -2.27 5.09 -8.14
C TYR A 489 -0.92 5.83 -8.25
N VAL A 490 -0.67 6.85 -7.43
CA VAL A 490 0.62 7.58 -7.42
C VAL A 490 1.75 6.64 -7.00
N HIS A 491 1.52 5.81 -5.97
CA HIS A 491 2.48 4.79 -5.53
C HIS A 491 2.94 3.88 -6.68
N ARG A 492 2.00 3.31 -7.44
CA ARG A 492 2.32 2.42 -8.58
C ARG A 492 3.10 3.15 -9.67
N ARG A 493 2.74 4.40 -9.96
CA ARG A 493 3.45 5.25 -10.91
C ARG A 493 4.89 5.52 -10.44
N THR A 494 5.07 5.87 -9.17
CA THR A 494 6.38 6.14 -8.55
C THR A 494 7.29 4.91 -8.59
N VAL A 495 6.80 3.73 -8.14
CA VAL A 495 7.56 2.46 -8.20
C VAL A 495 8.06 2.22 -9.61
N ARG A 496 7.16 2.32 -10.59
CA ARG A 496 7.51 2.04 -11.98
C ARG A 496 8.53 3.02 -12.55
N PHE A 497 8.37 4.32 -12.33
CA PHE A 497 9.32 5.30 -12.87
C PHE A 497 10.69 5.17 -12.25
N LEU A 498 10.78 4.83 -10.97
CA LEU A 498 12.05 4.51 -10.33
C LEU A 498 12.69 3.26 -10.94
N GLN A 499 11.91 2.25 -11.35
CA GLN A 499 12.44 1.11 -12.10
C GLN A 499 12.97 1.52 -13.48
N GLU A 500 12.19 2.30 -14.23
CA GLU A 500 12.56 2.78 -15.58
C GLU A 500 13.78 3.70 -15.57
N THR A 501 13.99 4.44 -14.49
CA THR A 501 15.14 5.35 -14.36
C THR A 501 16.33 4.71 -13.64
N GLY A 502 16.22 3.45 -13.20
CA GLY A 502 17.30 2.70 -12.56
C GLY A 502 17.56 3.08 -11.09
N TYR A 503 16.54 3.58 -10.39
CA TYR A 503 16.58 3.97 -8.97
C TYR A 503 15.82 3.02 -8.04
N ALA A 504 15.16 1.98 -8.56
CA ALA A 504 14.33 1.07 -7.76
C ALA A 504 15.10 0.32 -6.65
N ASP A 505 16.40 0.11 -6.83
CA ASP A 505 17.32 -0.49 -5.87
C ASP A 505 17.85 0.50 -4.82
N ARG A 506 17.62 1.80 -5.02
CA ARG A 506 18.11 2.88 -4.13
C ARG A 506 16.98 3.61 -3.40
N VAL A 507 15.77 3.54 -3.94
CA VAL A 507 14.56 4.15 -3.38
C VAL A 507 13.54 3.08 -3.05
N ARG A 508 13.21 2.95 -1.77
CA ARG A 508 12.14 2.08 -1.29
C ARG A 508 10.83 2.87 -1.21
N VAL A 509 9.87 2.53 -2.06
CA VAL A 509 8.53 3.14 -2.04
C VAL A 509 7.59 2.30 -1.18
N VAL A 510 6.80 2.97 -0.34
CA VAL A 510 5.85 2.35 0.59
C VAL A 510 4.48 2.99 0.38
N LEU A 511 3.46 2.17 0.18
CA LEU A 511 2.07 2.62 0.23
C LEU A 511 1.66 2.79 1.70
N GLY A 512 1.33 4.02 2.13
CA GLY A 512 0.95 4.29 3.51
C GLY A 512 0.64 5.77 3.79
N ASP A 513 0.06 6.02 4.97
CA ASP A 513 -0.21 7.38 5.44
C ASP A 513 1.07 8.02 6.00
N GLY A 514 1.51 9.08 5.32
CA GLY A 514 2.71 9.84 5.67
C GLY A 514 2.70 10.45 7.07
N ALA A 515 1.54 10.60 7.72
CA ALA A 515 1.47 11.12 9.08
C ALA A 515 2.09 10.15 10.11
N HIS A 516 2.18 8.87 9.75
CA HIS A 516 2.85 7.84 10.54
C HIS A 516 4.35 7.68 10.21
N GLY A 517 4.88 8.47 9.27
CA GLY A 517 6.26 8.33 8.79
C GLY A 517 6.48 7.01 8.06
N ALA A 518 7.70 6.49 8.11
CA ALA A 518 8.03 5.18 7.55
C ALA A 518 7.60 4.04 8.50
N PRO A 519 7.30 2.84 7.97
CA PRO A 519 7.18 1.61 8.77
C PRO A 519 8.41 1.39 9.66
N GLU A 520 8.21 0.91 10.89
CA GLU A 520 9.25 0.78 11.91
C GLU A 520 10.49 0.00 11.44
N HIS A 521 10.28 -1.11 10.71
CA HIS A 521 11.37 -1.93 10.19
C HIS A 521 12.19 -1.27 9.06
N LEU A 522 11.78 -0.10 8.59
CA LEU A 522 12.50 0.72 7.60
C LEU A 522 13.15 1.97 8.21
N VAL A 523 12.92 2.23 9.49
CA VAL A 523 13.56 3.34 10.20
C VAL A 523 15.00 2.94 10.54
N PRO A 524 16.02 3.70 10.09
CA PRO A 524 17.42 3.40 10.43
C PRO A 524 17.68 3.43 11.93
N ALA A 525 18.70 2.70 12.38
CA ALA A 525 19.18 2.81 13.75
C ALA A 525 19.69 4.25 14.00
N GLY A 526 19.02 4.97 14.91
CA GLY A 526 19.30 6.38 15.18
C GLY A 526 18.40 7.38 14.43
N GLY A 527 17.55 6.91 13.50
CA GLY A 527 16.60 7.73 12.74
C GLY A 527 17.12 8.20 11.37
N PHE A 528 16.28 8.91 10.64
CA PHE A 528 16.60 9.52 9.35
C PHE A 528 17.41 10.81 9.52
N ASP A 529 18.42 11.03 8.69
CA ASP A 529 19.19 12.27 8.66
C ASP A 529 18.38 13.44 8.09
N SER A 530 17.48 13.14 7.15
CA SER A 530 16.59 14.13 6.52
C SER A 530 15.20 13.55 6.27
N ILE A 531 14.18 14.27 6.70
CA ILE A 531 12.78 14.01 6.33
C ILE A 531 12.29 15.18 5.48
N LEU A 532 11.89 14.90 4.24
CA LEU A 532 11.30 15.87 3.31
C LEU A 532 9.83 15.55 3.11
N VAL A 533 8.95 16.44 3.53
CA VAL A 533 7.51 16.33 3.32
C VAL A 533 7.16 17.13 2.07
N THR A 534 6.66 16.51 1.00
CA THR A 534 6.33 17.20 -0.26
C THR A 534 4.82 17.39 -0.46
N VAL A 535 4.11 17.48 0.65
CA VAL A 535 2.69 17.86 0.74
C VAL A 535 2.52 18.92 1.83
N ALA A 536 1.49 19.77 1.70
CA ALA A 536 1.17 20.75 2.73
C ALA A 536 0.61 20.03 3.97
N SER A 537 1.14 20.37 5.15
CA SER A 537 0.74 19.80 6.43
C SER A 537 0.23 20.88 7.38
N MET A 538 -0.81 20.57 8.15
CA MET A 538 -1.35 21.45 9.19
C MET A 538 -0.53 21.46 10.49
N ASP A 539 0.30 20.43 10.67
CA ASP A 539 0.99 20.16 11.93
C ASP A 539 2.29 19.39 11.67
N VAL A 540 3.05 19.15 12.74
CA VAL A 540 4.19 18.23 12.77
C VAL A 540 3.79 16.99 13.58
N PRO A 541 3.35 15.90 12.92
CA PRO A 541 3.05 14.63 13.56
C PRO A 541 4.19 14.10 14.44
N PRO A 542 3.87 13.40 15.55
CA PRO A 542 4.89 12.88 16.47
C PRO A 542 5.86 11.91 15.79
N ALA A 543 5.39 11.14 14.80
CA ALA A 543 6.20 10.18 14.07
C ALA A 543 7.41 10.83 13.37
N TRP A 544 7.24 12.04 12.81
CA TRP A 544 8.34 12.71 12.10
C TRP A 544 9.45 13.11 13.07
N THR A 545 9.09 13.65 14.23
CA THR A 545 10.08 14.00 15.25
C THR A 545 10.72 12.76 15.86
N ALA A 546 9.94 11.68 16.06
CA ALA A 546 10.45 10.42 16.62
C ALA A 546 11.42 9.70 15.67
N GLN A 547 11.12 9.68 14.37
CA GLN A 547 11.92 8.99 13.36
C GLN A 547 13.09 9.82 12.82
N LEU A 548 13.15 11.12 13.08
CA LEU A 548 14.26 11.97 12.70
C LEU A 548 15.45 11.80 13.66
N ALA A 549 16.66 11.69 13.13
CA ALA A 549 17.88 11.65 13.92
C ALA A 549 18.11 12.96 14.70
N ASP A 550 18.80 12.89 15.83
CA ASP A 550 19.25 14.11 16.52
C ASP A 550 20.27 14.86 15.64
N GLY A 551 20.14 16.17 15.50
CA GLY A 551 20.85 16.95 14.49
C GLY A 551 20.35 16.75 13.06
N GLY A 552 19.35 15.91 12.82
CA GLY A 552 18.70 15.71 11.51
C GLY A 552 17.88 16.93 11.05
N ARG A 553 17.47 16.91 9.79
CA ARG A 553 16.66 17.97 9.16
C ARG A 553 15.24 17.53 8.83
N LEU A 554 14.25 18.32 9.24
CA LEU A 554 12.86 18.19 8.76
C LEU A 554 12.55 19.36 7.85
N VAL A 555 12.21 19.11 6.59
CA VAL A 555 11.76 20.14 5.65
C VAL A 555 10.30 19.87 5.31
N VAL A 556 9.43 20.83 5.65
CA VAL A 556 7.98 20.65 5.55
C VAL A 556 7.28 21.92 5.09
N PRO A 557 6.38 21.84 4.09
CA PRO A 557 5.37 22.84 3.79
C PRO A 557 4.33 22.86 4.94
N LEU A 558 4.58 23.68 5.96
CA LEU A 558 3.77 23.79 7.16
C LEU A 558 2.78 24.94 7.04
N ARG A 559 1.51 24.68 7.36
CA ARG A 559 0.46 25.69 7.38
C ARG A 559 0.42 26.41 8.73
N LEU A 560 0.41 27.75 8.66
CA LEU A 560 0.45 28.67 9.80
C LEU A 560 -0.56 29.79 9.56
N GLY A 561 -1.74 29.69 10.19
CA GLY A 561 -2.79 30.70 10.09
C GLY A 561 -3.29 30.91 8.65
N GLY A 562 -3.51 29.83 7.91
CA GLY A 562 -3.97 29.83 6.53
C GLY A 562 -2.85 29.93 5.50
N TYR A 563 -1.63 30.28 5.91
CA TYR A 563 -0.48 30.44 5.03
C TYR A 563 0.42 29.20 5.05
N THR A 564 0.77 28.69 3.88
CA THR A 564 1.76 27.61 3.79
C THR A 564 3.17 28.19 3.70
N ARG A 565 4.09 27.67 4.52
CA ARG A 565 5.52 28.00 4.52
C ARG A 565 6.35 26.74 4.38
N CYS A 566 7.33 26.76 3.49
CA CYS A 566 8.37 25.74 3.50
C CYS A 566 9.28 26.07 4.69
N VAL A 567 9.25 25.24 5.72
CA VAL A 567 10.06 25.42 6.93
C VAL A 567 11.05 24.28 7.02
N ALA A 568 12.33 24.63 7.15
CA ALA A 568 13.39 23.68 7.41
C ALA A 568 13.81 23.75 8.87
N PHE A 569 13.68 22.65 9.61
CA PHE A 569 14.04 22.53 11.02
C PHE A 569 15.31 21.71 11.22
N GLU A 570 16.05 22.02 12.26
CA GLU A 570 17.08 21.17 12.86
C GLU A 570 16.59 20.64 14.22
N LYS A 571 16.79 19.34 14.45
CA LYS A 571 16.37 18.67 15.69
C LYS A 571 17.47 18.70 16.75
N GLN A 572 17.06 19.01 17.99
CA GLN A 572 17.86 18.87 19.21
C GLN A 572 16.98 18.28 20.33
N GLY A 573 17.13 16.99 20.60
CA GLY A 573 16.22 16.25 21.47
C GLY A 573 14.78 16.31 20.98
N ALA A 574 13.86 16.86 21.77
CA ALA A 574 12.45 17.05 21.40
C ALA A 574 12.16 18.41 20.74
N LEU A 575 13.16 19.28 20.59
CA LEU A 575 13.01 20.62 20.04
C LEU A 575 13.40 20.64 18.55
N LEU A 576 12.51 21.17 17.71
CA LEU A 576 12.83 21.54 16.34
C LEU A 576 13.00 23.05 16.28
N THR A 577 14.10 23.53 15.69
CA THR A 577 14.37 24.97 15.50
C THR A 577 14.52 25.27 14.01
N SER A 578 13.79 26.25 13.50
CA SER A 578 13.83 26.58 12.08
C SER A 578 15.17 27.19 11.70
N THR A 579 15.70 26.74 10.57
CA THR A 579 16.89 27.27 9.89
C THR A 579 16.53 28.05 8.62
N HIS A 580 15.28 27.89 8.13
CA HIS A 580 14.75 28.59 6.97
C HIS A 580 13.22 28.60 6.98
N VAL A 581 12.63 29.67 6.45
CA VAL A 581 11.20 29.87 6.27
C VAL A 581 10.98 30.62 4.96
N SER A 582 10.12 30.13 4.07
CA SER A 582 9.73 30.83 2.84
C SER A 582 8.30 30.47 2.41
N ALA A 583 7.60 31.36 1.70
CA ALA A 583 6.31 31.03 1.11
C ALA A 583 6.42 29.90 0.09
N CYS A 584 5.42 29.03 0.09
CA CYS A 584 5.28 27.97 -0.91
C CYS A 584 3.82 27.56 -1.08
N GLY A 585 3.53 26.82 -2.15
CA GLY A 585 2.25 26.15 -2.37
C GLY A 585 2.48 24.67 -2.62
N PHE A 586 1.70 23.83 -1.95
CA PHE A 586 1.75 22.37 -2.09
C PHE A 586 0.35 21.77 -2.07
N VAL A 587 0.20 20.61 -2.69
CA VAL A 587 -1.05 19.83 -2.58
C VAL A 587 -1.27 19.44 -1.12
N PRO A 588 -2.52 19.42 -0.62
CA PRO A 588 -2.78 19.10 0.77
C PRO A 588 -2.46 17.64 1.09
N MET A 589 -1.93 17.41 2.29
CA MET A 589 -1.75 16.06 2.83
C MET A 589 -3.09 15.31 2.88
N GLN A 590 -3.03 14.02 2.58
CA GLN A 590 -4.17 13.10 2.62
C GLN A 590 -4.10 12.22 3.89
N GLY A 591 -5.09 11.35 4.09
CA GLY A 591 -5.15 10.48 5.26
C GLY A 591 -5.55 11.20 6.55
N ILE A 592 -5.01 10.78 7.69
CA ILE A 592 -5.34 11.31 9.02
C ILE A 592 -4.88 12.77 9.19
N GLY A 593 -3.87 13.20 8.43
CA GLY A 593 -3.38 14.58 8.39
C GLY A 593 -4.21 15.51 7.50
N ARG A 594 -5.24 15.00 6.81
CA ARG A 594 -6.13 15.82 5.96
C ARG A 594 -6.93 16.81 6.82
N TRP A 595 -7.05 18.04 6.33
CA TRP A 595 -7.96 19.04 6.90
C TRP A 595 -9.06 19.44 5.92
N ASP A 596 -10.15 19.96 6.46
CA ASP A 596 -11.13 20.70 5.69
C ASP A 596 -10.72 22.17 5.62
N ASP A 597 -10.64 22.69 4.41
CA ASP A 597 -10.27 24.07 4.13
C ASP A 597 -11.46 24.86 3.57
N SER A 598 -12.67 24.32 3.71
CA SER A 598 -13.89 24.99 3.25
C SER A 598 -14.16 26.23 4.09
N PRO A 599 -14.37 27.41 3.47
CA PRO A 599 -14.75 28.60 4.22
C PRO A 599 -16.14 28.41 4.82
N VAL A 600 -16.33 28.85 6.07
CA VAL A 600 -17.64 28.96 6.70
C VAL A 600 -18.34 30.18 6.09
N PRO A 601 -19.47 30.01 5.36
CA PRO A 601 -20.17 31.14 4.76
C PRO A 601 -20.69 32.12 5.83
N ILE A 602 -20.57 33.41 5.56
CA ILE A 602 -21.19 34.46 6.38
C ILE A 602 -22.56 34.79 5.79
N GLY A 603 -23.56 33.97 6.11
CA GLY A 603 -24.92 34.12 5.60
C GLY A 603 -24.97 34.27 4.07
N GLU A 604 -25.71 35.27 3.57
CA GLU A 604 -25.83 35.56 2.13
C GLU A 604 -24.88 36.67 1.65
N SER A 605 -23.90 37.08 2.47
CA SER A 605 -23.00 38.21 2.17
C SER A 605 -22.07 37.99 0.96
N GLY A 606 -21.90 36.73 0.54
CA GLY A 606 -20.90 36.34 -0.47
C GLY A 606 -19.46 36.28 0.07
N TYR A 607 -19.27 36.47 1.38
CA TYR A 607 -18.02 36.26 2.08
C TYR A 607 -18.07 34.98 2.93
N GLY A 608 -16.89 34.44 3.23
CA GLY A 608 -16.69 33.31 4.12
C GLY A 608 -15.47 33.49 5.00
N ILE A 609 -15.39 32.74 6.09
CA ILE A 609 -14.26 32.78 7.02
C ILE A 609 -13.61 31.41 7.13
N ARG A 610 -12.29 31.38 7.10
CA ARG A 610 -11.50 30.20 7.47
C ARG A 610 -10.79 30.44 8.79
N TRP A 611 -11.01 29.52 9.72
CA TRP A 611 -10.22 29.38 10.94
C TRP A 611 -9.34 28.16 10.81
N GLU A 612 -8.06 28.30 11.16
CA GLU A 612 -7.14 27.17 11.16
C GLU A 612 -7.19 26.41 12.49
N ASP A 613 -7.06 27.14 13.62
CA ASP A 613 -6.89 26.53 14.94
C ASP A 613 -7.91 27.00 16.00
N THR A 614 -8.81 27.94 15.65
CA THR A 614 -9.77 28.54 16.59
C THR A 614 -11.19 28.03 16.31
N PRO A 615 -11.98 27.64 17.32
CA PRO A 615 -13.38 27.27 17.10
C PRO A 615 -14.15 28.44 16.47
N PRO A 616 -15.08 28.17 15.54
CA PRO A 616 -15.77 29.21 14.80
C PRO A 616 -16.55 30.13 15.75
N ALA A 617 -16.32 31.45 15.65
CA ALA A 617 -17.20 32.43 16.28
C ALA A 617 -18.59 32.38 15.61
N PRO A 618 -19.69 32.68 16.33
CA PRO A 618 -21.02 32.73 15.71
C PRO A 618 -21.07 33.71 14.53
N VAL A 619 -21.18 33.17 13.30
CA VAL A 619 -21.11 33.95 12.05
C VAL A 619 -22.32 34.84 11.80
N ALA A 620 -23.47 34.58 12.44
CA ALA A 620 -24.69 35.37 12.27
C ALA A 620 -24.55 36.84 12.69
N ALA A 621 -23.67 37.14 13.65
CA ALA A 621 -23.36 38.52 14.01
C ALA A 621 -22.55 39.23 12.91
N LEU A 622 -21.72 38.49 12.18
CA LEU A 622 -20.82 39.01 11.15
C LEU A 622 -21.57 39.38 9.87
N GLU A 623 -22.64 38.67 9.53
CA GLU A 623 -23.51 39.04 8.41
C GLU A 623 -24.12 40.43 8.61
N ARG A 624 -24.64 40.70 9.82
CA ARG A 624 -25.14 42.04 10.18
C ARG A 624 -24.02 43.08 10.22
N ALA A 625 -22.82 42.69 10.66
CA ALA A 625 -21.68 43.59 10.69
C ALA A 625 -21.27 44.05 9.28
N LEU A 626 -21.20 43.13 8.32
CA LEU A 626 -20.84 43.40 6.92
C LEU A 626 -21.90 44.19 6.14
N ALA A 627 -23.15 44.21 6.62
CA ALA A 627 -24.21 45.03 6.03
C ALA A 627 -24.12 46.52 6.41
N GLY A 628 -23.32 46.88 7.41
CA GLY A 628 -23.08 48.26 7.82
C GLY A 628 -21.89 48.91 7.09
N ASP A 629 -21.76 50.24 7.25
CA ASP A 629 -20.63 50.98 6.69
C ASP A 629 -19.31 50.61 7.39
N PRO A 630 -18.22 50.36 6.65
CA PRO A 630 -16.92 50.10 7.25
C PRO A 630 -16.30 51.33 7.91
N VAL A 631 -15.59 51.12 9.02
CA VAL A 631 -14.56 52.06 9.49
C VAL A 631 -13.25 51.72 8.77
N GLU A 632 -12.76 52.66 7.97
CA GLU A 632 -11.51 52.48 7.22
C GLU A 632 -10.36 53.29 7.84
N LEU A 633 -9.22 52.62 8.05
CA LEU A 633 -8.01 53.21 8.62
C LEU A 633 -6.79 52.87 7.76
N TRP A 634 -6.13 53.90 7.24
CA TRP A 634 -4.90 53.76 6.48
C TRP A 634 -3.68 53.90 7.39
N THR A 635 -2.71 53.00 7.20
CA THR A 635 -1.63 52.83 8.18
C THR A 635 -0.46 53.79 7.98
N GLY A 636 -0.29 54.34 6.77
CA GLY A 636 0.92 55.03 6.33
C GLY A 636 2.05 54.07 5.93
N VAL A 637 1.88 52.75 6.11
CA VAL A 637 2.89 51.74 5.79
C VAL A 637 2.78 51.34 4.34
N THR A 638 3.87 51.48 3.59
CA THR A 638 3.89 51.23 2.14
C THR A 638 4.87 50.13 1.75
N VAL A 639 4.52 49.36 0.73
CA VAL A 639 5.37 48.34 0.09
C VAL A 639 5.41 48.54 -1.42
N ALA A 640 6.56 48.26 -2.02
CA ALA A 640 6.67 48.18 -3.47
C ALA A 640 5.97 46.90 -3.98
N GLY A 641 5.49 46.92 -5.24
CA GLY A 641 4.68 45.82 -5.79
C GLY A 641 5.36 44.45 -5.86
N ASP A 642 6.69 44.39 -5.81
CA ASP A 642 7.52 43.17 -5.78
C ASP A 642 8.14 42.90 -4.40
N GLU A 643 7.89 43.76 -3.41
CA GLU A 643 8.41 43.59 -2.07
C GLU A 643 7.63 42.52 -1.31
N SER A 644 8.35 41.53 -0.76
CA SER A 644 7.73 40.49 0.06
C SER A 644 7.30 41.06 1.42
N TYR A 645 6.08 40.73 1.81
CA TYR A 645 5.50 41.02 3.13
C TYR A 645 5.08 39.72 3.84
N GLU A 646 5.76 38.61 3.55
CA GLU A 646 5.47 37.30 4.16
C GLU A 646 5.61 37.29 5.69
N THR A 647 6.50 38.13 6.23
CA THR A 647 6.67 38.31 7.67
C THR A 647 5.50 39.05 8.30
N LEU A 648 4.84 39.97 7.57
CA LEU A 648 3.58 40.59 8.02
C LEU A 648 2.49 39.53 8.13
N GLN A 649 2.37 38.66 7.14
CA GLN A 649 1.39 37.57 7.15
C GLN A 649 1.55 36.71 8.42
N LEU A 650 2.77 36.23 8.70
CA LEU A 650 3.06 35.44 9.90
C LEU A 650 2.95 36.22 11.22
N TRP A 651 3.22 37.52 11.21
CA TRP A 651 3.02 38.37 12.38
C TRP A 651 1.53 38.48 12.72
N LEU A 652 0.68 38.74 11.73
CA LEU A 652 -0.75 38.91 11.96
C LEU A 652 -1.41 37.64 12.51
N THR A 653 -0.92 36.44 12.17
CA THR A 653 -1.48 35.18 12.70
C THR A 653 -1.37 35.07 14.22
N VAL A 654 -0.33 35.67 14.82
CA VAL A 654 -0.06 35.62 16.26
C VAL A 654 -0.36 36.93 16.98
N ALA A 655 -0.42 38.05 16.27
CA ALA A 655 -0.69 39.37 16.84
C ALA A 655 -2.18 39.70 16.94
N LEU A 656 -3.02 39.13 16.06
CA LEU A 656 -4.45 39.42 16.03
C LEU A 656 -5.25 38.42 16.88
N PRO A 657 -6.03 38.89 17.88
CA PRO A 657 -6.92 38.02 18.65
C PRO A 657 -8.01 37.45 17.76
N GLY A 658 -8.29 36.15 17.85
CA GLY A 658 -9.32 35.52 17.02
C GLY A 658 -9.00 35.61 15.52
N PHE A 659 -7.71 35.54 15.17
CA PHE A 659 -7.23 35.59 13.80
C PHE A 659 -7.97 34.59 12.91
N CYS A 660 -8.33 35.04 11.72
CA CYS A 660 -8.98 34.26 10.70
C CYS A 660 -8.65 34.79 9.30
N ARG A 661 -9.07 34.06 8.27
CA ARG A 661 -8.87 34.43 6.86
C ARG A 661 -10.23 34.72 6.24
N LEU A 662 -10.43 35.96 5.77
CA LEU A 662 -11.67 36.39 5.11
C LEU A 662 -11.59 36.09 3.62
N THR A 663 -12.49 35.25 3.12
CA THR A 663 -12.59 34.81 1.73
C THR A 663 -13.81 35.43 1.05
N GLY A 664 -13.77 35.67 -0.26
CA GLY A 664 -14.93 36.14 -1.02
C GLY A 664 -14.64 36.33 -2.50
N GLU A 665 -15.69 36.29 -3.34
CA GLU A 665 -15.60 36.41 -4.80
C GLU A 665 -16.15 37.75 -5.30
N ARG A 666 -15.53 38.87 -4.89
CA ARG A 666 -16.03 40.20 -5.28
C ARG A 666 -14.90 41.16 -5.69
N GLU A 667 -14.92 41.56 -6.96
CA GLU A 667 -14.25 42.79 -7.43
C GLU A 667 -14.98 44.06 -6.95
N GLU A 668 -16.23 43.91 -6.49
CA GLU A 668 -17.08 44.97 -5.94
C GLU A 668 -17.78 44.50 -4.66
N GLY A 669 -17.41 45.11 -3.53
CA GLY A 669 -17.92 44.80 -2.18
C GLY A 669 -17.26 45.65 -1.09
N PRO A 670 -17.75 45.60 0.16
CA PRO A 670 -17.23 46.42 1.26
C PRO A 670 -15.77 46.15 1.61
N VAL A 671 -15.28 44.92 1.33
CA VAL A 671 -13.87 44.53 1.42
C VAL A 671 -13.39 44.11 0.04
N LEU A 672 -12.37 44.81 -0.48
CA LEU A 672 -11.71 44.45 -1.73
C LEU A 672 -10.69 43.34 -1.46
N LEU A 673 -11.00 42.13 -1.93
CA LEU A 673 -10.10 40.98 -1.88
C LEU A 673 -9.51 40.76 -3.28
N PRO A 674 -8.18 40.60 -3.43
CA PRO A 674 -7.61 40.12 -4.68
C PRO A 674 -8.23 38.78 -5.05
N ARG A 675 -8.57 38.56 -6.34
CA ARG A 675 -9.09 37.25 -6.79
C ARG A 675 -8.16 36.13 -6.32
N ASN A 676 -8.75 35.10 -5.70
CA ASN A 676 -8.06 33.91 -5.17
C ASN A 676 -7.09 34.18 -4.00
N GLN A 677 -7.24 35.29 -3.26
CA GLN A 677 -6.48 35.52 -2.03
C GLN A 677 -7.41 35.93 -0.89
N ASP A 678 -7.35 35.21 0.23
CA ASP A 678 -8.04 35.66 1.45
C ASP A 678 -7.26 36.82 2.10
N ALA A 679 -7.97 37.69 2.80
CA ALA A 679 -7.38 38.72 3.65
C ALA A 679 -7.10 38.18 5.06
N ALA A 680 -6.02 38.67 5.67
CA ALA A 680 -5.82 38.52 7.12
C ALA A 680 -6.92 39.30 7.86
N ALA A 681 -7.58 38.65 8.81
CA ALA A 681 -8.70 39.23 9.55
C ALA A 681 -8.72 38.76 11.00
N MET A 682 -9.60 39.39 11.79
CA MET A 682 -9.87 39.04 13.17
C MET A 682 -11.37 39.16 13.47
N VAL A 683 -11.86 38.28 14.33
CA VAL A 683 -13.22 38.34 14.85
C VAL A 683 -13.19 38.54 16.35
N SER A 684 -13.86 39.58 16.84
CA SER A 684 -14.00 39.88 18.26
C SER A 684 -15.37 40.48 18.54
N GLY A 685 -16.10 39.96 19.54
CA GLY A 685 -17.39 40.53 19.96
C GLY A 685 -18.48 40.58 18.88
N GLY A 686 -18.40 39.75 17.83
CA GLY A 686 -19.30 39.83 16.67
C GLY A 686 -18.98 40.96 15.68
N SER A 687 -17.82 41.61 15.83
CA SER A 687 -17.24 42.58 14.91
C SER A 687 -16.09 41.93 14.11
N LEU A 688 -15.87 42.41 12.89
CA LEU A 688 -14.85 41.90 11.96
C LEU A 688 -13.86 43.02 11.63
N GLY A 689 -12.57 42.77 11.84
CA GLY A 689 -11.49 43.62 11.34
C GLY A 689 -10.70 42.89 10.27
N CYS A 690 -10.45 43.49 9.12
CA CYS A 690 -9.66 42.87 8.05
C CYS A 690 -8.60 43.83 7.49
N MET A 691 -7.46 43.27 7.10
CA MET A 691 -6.41 43.99 6.39
C MET A 691 -6.87 44.26 4.96
N THR A 692 -6.65 45.48 4.48
CA THR A 692 -6.91 45.90 3.10
C THR A 692 -5.65 46.56 2.51
N VAL A 693 -5.64 46.76 1.20
CA VAL A 693 -4.55 47.44 0.48
C VAL A 693 -5.11 48.40 -0.55
N ARG A 694 -4.44 49.52 -0.76
CA ARG A 694 -4.70 50.42 -1.90
C ARG A 694 -3.42 50.76 -2.64
N ARG A 695 -3.54 50.95 -3.95
CA ARG A 695 -2.46 51.54 -4.75
C ARG A 695 -2.45 53.05 -4.51
N ILE A 696 -1.31 53.58 -4.09
CA ILE A 696 -1.15 55.02 -3.83
C ILE A 696 -0.34 55.75 -4.91
N GLY A 697 0.26 55.01 -5.83
CA GLY A 697 0.98 55.58 -6.97
C GLY A 697 2.03 54.64 -7.54
N GLN A 698 3.14 55.23 -7.97
CA GLN A 698 4.37 54.56 -8.34
C GLN A 698 5.53 55.23 -7.58
N ASP A 699 6.54 54.44 -7.24
CA ASP A 699 7.81 54.96 -6.74
C ASP A 699 8.54 55.64 -7.90
N ASP A 700 8.74 56.96 -7.79
CA ASP A 700 9.37 57.80 -8.82
C ASP A 700 10.82 57.37 -9.13
N THR A 701 11.48 56.65 -8.21
CA THR A 701 12.86 56.19 -8.35
C THR A 701 12.95 54.86 -9.07
N THR A 702 12.00 53.95 -8.80
CA THR A 702 12.07 52.57 -9.30
C THR A 702 11.01 52.25 -10.35
N GLY A 703 10.04 53.15 -10.57
CA GLY A 703 8.89 52.96 -11.46
C GLY A 703 7.87 51.92 -10.96
N ARG A 704 8.09 51.34 -9.77
CA ARG A 704 7.28 50.24 -9.23
C ARG A 704 6.00 50.76 -8.63
N SER A 705 4.90 50.01 -8.76
CA SER A 705 3.65 50.35 -8.08
C SER A 705 3.85 50.37 -6.57
N LEU A 706 3.37 51.43 -5.92
CA LEU A 706 3.43 51.59 -4.48
C LEU A 706 2.05 51.31 -3.87
N TRP A 707 2.03 50.45 -2.86
CA TRP A 707 0.82 50.02 -2.18
C TRP A 707 0.89 50.42 -0.71
N GLU A 708 -0.24 50.85 -0.15
CA GLU A 708 -0.39 51.16 1.27
C GLU A 708 -1.29 50.12 1.93
N PHE A 709 -0.90 49.63 3.10
CA PHE A 709 -1.74 48.77 3.93
C PHE A 709 -2.77 49.59 4.72
N GLY A 710 -3.97 49.04 4.85
CA GLY A 710 -5.05 49.60 5.64
C GLY A 710 -5.76 48.53 6.46
N ALA A 711 -6.73 48.96 7.24
CA ALA A 711 -7.66 48.12 7.97
C ALA A 711 -9.09 48.59 7.73
N GLN A 712 -10.00 47.64 7.57
CA GLN A 712 -11.45 47.89 7.57
C GLN A 712 -12.08 47.16 8.75
N GLY A 713 -12.95 47.86 9.47
CA GLY A 713 -13.68 47.32 10.61
C GLY A 713 -15.18 47.37 10.39
N PHE A 714 -15.87 46.33 10.84
CA PHE A 714 -17.30 46.11 10.68
C PHE A 714 -17.94 45.70 12.00
N GLY A 715 -19.20 46.10 12.24
CA GLY A 715 -19.96 45.74 13.43
C GLY A 715 -19.89 46.80 14.54
N ALA A 716 -20.42 46.45 15.73
CA ALA A 716 -20.57 47.38 16.84
C ALA A 716 -19.23 47.98 17.33
N ASP A 717 -18.15 47.21 17.20
CA ASP A 717 -16.79 47.59 17.60
C ASP A 717 -15.88 47.86 16.39
N ALA A 718 -16.46 48.24 15.23
CA ALA A 718 -15.75 48.45 13.97
C ALA A 718 -14.44 49.26 14.12
N LYS A 719 -14.47 50.39 14.83
CA LYS A 719 -13.28 51.20 15.06
C LYS A 719 -12.20 50.43 15.86
N ALA A 720 -12.58 49.69 16.89
CA ALA A 720 -11.63 48.98 17.75
C ALA A 720 -10.95 47.82 17.01
N VAL A 721 -11.69 47.06 16.21
CA VAL A 721 -11.11 45.97 15.40
C VAL A 721 -10.24 46.54 14.26
N ALA A 722 -10.63 47.65 13.64
CA ALA A 722 -9.79 48.33 12.64
C ALA A 722 -8.49 48.90 13.26
N ASP A 723 -8.57 49.53 14.43
CA ASP A 723 -7.41 50.04 15.17
C ASP A 723 -6.44 48.91 15.53
N THR A 724 -6.96 47.73 15.89
CA THR A 724 -6.14 46.55 16.24
C THR A 724 -5.37 46.05 15.02
N VAL A 725 -6.03 45.88 13.87
CA VAL A 725 -5.37 45.45 12.62
C VAL A 725 -4.35 46.49 12.15
N ALA A 726 -4.73 47.78 12.10
CA ALA A 726 -3.82 48.85 11.70
C ALA A 726 -2.62 48.99 12.66
N GLY A 727 -2.85 48.82 13.97
CA GLY A 727 -1.80 48.82 14.99
C GLY A 727 -0.82 47.66 14.83
N ALA A 728 -1.32 46.46 14.49
CA ALA A 728 -0.48 45.30 14.21
C ALA A 728 0.40 45.53 12.97
N VAL A 729 -0.14 46.10 11.89
CA VAL A 729 0.63 46.45 10.68
C VAL A 729 1.72 47.49 10.98
N ARG A 730 1.39 48.56 11.70
CA ARG A 730 2.38 49.58 12.10
C ARG A 730 3.46 49.02 13.03
N THR A 731 3.10 48.06 13.89
CA THR A 731 4.06 47.37 14.75
C THR A 731 5.00 46.47 13.95
N TRP A 732 4.46 45.75 12.95
CA TRP A 732 5.29 44.99 12.02
C TRP A 732 6.30 45.90 11.30
N ASP A 733 5.84 47.01 10.73
CA ASP A 733 6.73 47.93 9.98
C ASP A 733 7.86 48.49 10.84
N ARG A 734 7.56 48.83 12.10
CA ARG A 734 8.52 49.41 13.05
C ARG A 734 9.49 48.37 13.62
N ASP A 735 8.99 47.22 14.07
CA ASP A 735 9.72 46.31 14.96
C ASP A 735 10.13 44.99 14.29
N ILE A 736 9.49 44.60 13.18
CA ILE A 736 9.65 43.27 12.57
C ILE A 736 10.20 43.34 11.15
N ARG A 737 9.64 44.21 10.29
CA ARG A 737 10.08 44.42 8.90
C ARG A 737 11.59 44.75 8.79
N PRO A 738 12.21 45.53 9.70
CA PRO A 738 13.65 45.79 9.66
C PRO A 738 14.50 44.61 10.17
N GLY A 739 13.87 43.64 10.84
CA GLY A 739 14.53 42.51 11.48
C GLY A 739 14.81 41.33 10.53
N ALA A 740 15.40 40.27 11.09
CA ALA A 740 15.59 39.02 10.36
C ALA A 740 14.28 38.20 10.29
N ASP A 741 14.26 37.17 9.44
CA ASP A 741 13.14 36.24 9.35
C ASP A 741 12.80 35.59 10.71
N PRO A 742 11.51 35.25 10.94
CA PRO A 742 11.09 34.65 12.19
C PRO A 742 11.74 33.29 12.41
N VAL A 743 12.16 33.04 13.66
CA VAL A 743 12.60 31.72 14.11
C VAL A 743 11.40 30.99 14.71
N LEU A 744 11.05 29.88 14.10
CA LEU A 744 10.01 28.97 14.55
C LEU A 744 10.65 27.87 15.39
N THR A 745 10.09 27.63 16.57
CA THR A 745 10.42 26.44 17.35
C THR A 745 9.19 25.57 17.51
N VAL A 746 9.36 24.26 17.36
CA VAL A 746 8.28 23.28 17.49
C VAL A 746 8.63 22.29 18.58
N ARG A 747 7.67 22.06 19.49
CA ARG A 747 7.73 21.03 20.52
C ARG A 747 6.45 20.18 20.50
N PRO A 748 6.52 18.92 20.93
CA PRO A 748 5.32 18.09 21.11
C PRO A 748 4.30 18.76 22.03
N ALA A 749 3.01 18.66 21.69
CA ALA A 749 1.91 19.20 22.49
C ALA A 749 1.85 18.58 23.90
N THR A 750 2.40 17.38 24.09
CA THR A 750 2.52 16.72 25.39
C THR A 750 3.46 17.45 26.36
N MET A 751 4.36 18.31 25.86
CA MET A 751 5.31 19.09 26.65
C MET A 751 4.86 20.54 26.87
N ARG A 752 3.57 20.85 26.70
CA ARG A 752 3.04 22.22 26.82
C ARG A 752 3.24 22.85 28.19
N THR A 753 3.16 22.05 29.26
CA THR A 753 3.29 22.51 30.65
C THR A 753 4.73 22.84 31.06
N GLU A 754 5.71 22.34 30.29
CA GLU A 754 7.14 22.57 30.52
C GLU A 754 7.68 23.77 29.72
N GLN A 755 6.82 24.44 28.94
CA GLN A 755 7.22 25.56 28.10
C GLN A 755 7.05 26.90 28.83
N PRO A 756 8.02 27.84 28.70
CA PRO A 756 7.87 29.19 29.22
C PRO A 756 6.63 29.87 28.64
N ALA A 757 6.08 30.87 29.35
CA ALA A 757 5.04 31.73 28.82
C ALA A 757 5.58 32.50 27.59
N ALA A 758 5.36 31.96 26.40
CA ALA A 758 5.69 32.58 25.13
C ALA A 758 4.50 33.41 24.64
N ARG A 759 4.78 34.59 24.04
CA ARG A 759 3.73 35.52 23.58
C ARG A 759 3.13 35.15 22.23
N HIS A 760 3.93 34.58 21.32
CA HIS A 760 3.52 34.30 19.94
C HIS A 760 3.48 32.79 19.71
N VAL A 761 2.35 32.19 20.06
CA VAL A 761 2.18 30.73 20.08
C VAL A 761 1.04 30.32 19.15
N ILE A 762 1.29 29.28 18.36
CA ILE A 762 0.27 28.56 17.60
C ILE A 762 0.21 27.15 18.16
N ASP A 763 -0.91 26.83 18.81
CA ASP A 763 -1.16 25.50 19.36
C ASP A 763 -1.91 24.64 18.35
N LYS A 764 -1.28 23.55 17.91
CA LYS A 764 -1.84 22.57 16.99
C LYS A 764 -2.28 21.31 17.74
N GLN A 765 -2.70 20.26 17.04
CA GLN A 765 -3.11 19.01 17.67
C GLN A 765 -1.93 18.26 18.30
N HIS A 766 -0.82 18.16 17.56
CA HIS A 766 0.37 17.39 17.89
C HIS A 766 1.52 18.26 18.36
N SER A 767 1.53 19.54 18.01
CA SER A 767 2.63 20.44 18.33
C SER A 767 2.21 21.77 18.94
N ARG A 768 3.16 22.40 19.61
CA ARG A 768 3.14 23.82 19.96
C ARG A 768 4.26 24.50 19.17
N ILE A 769 3.89 25.51 18.40
CA ILE A 769 4.80 26.28 17.56
C ILE A 769 4.95 27.67 18.17
N VAL A 770 6.19 28.10 18.41
CA VAL A 770 6.51 29.44 18.93
C VAL A 770 7.24 30.23 17.86
N LEU A 771 6.73 31.42 17.54
CA LEU A 771 7.34 32.33 16.58
C LEU A 771 8.13 33.42 17.31
N THR A 772 9.42 33.50 17.05
CA THR A 772 10.29 34.55 17.58
C THR A 772 10.68 35.48 16.45
N PHE A 773 10.34 36.77 16.56
CA PHE A 773 10.70 37.80 15.59
C PHE A 773 11.92 38.57 16.10
N PRO A 774 13.11 38.39 15.50
CA PRO A 774 14.32 39.11 15.92
C PRO A 774 14.15 40.62 15.67
N GLY A 775 14.12 41.43 16.74
CA GLY A 775 13.92 42.88 16.66
C GLY A 775 12.69 43.39 17.41
N ALA A 776 11.73 42.53 17.72
CA ALA A 776 10.62 42.88 18.61
C ALA A 776 11.13 43.06 20.04
N SER A 777 10.93 44.24 20.63
CA SER A 777 11.24 44.45 22.05
C SER A 777 10.42 43.48 22.90
N SER A 778 11.11 42.70 23.74
CA SER A 778 10.56 41.65 24.61
C SER A 778 9.38 42.09 25.47
#